data_AF-A0A5C7P972-F1
#
_entry.id   AF-A0A5C7P972-F1
#
_cell.length_a   1.000
_cell.length_b   1.000
_cell.length_c   1.000
_cell.angle_alpha   90.00
_cell.angle_beta   90.00
_cell.angle_gamma   90.00
#
_symmetry.space_group_name_H-M   'P 1'
#
loop_
_entity.id
_entity.type
_entity.pdbx_description
1 polymer ?
#
loop_
_entity_poly.entity_id
_entity_poly.type
_entity_poly.pdbx_seq_one_letter_code
_entity_poly.pdbx_strand_id
1 'polypeptide(L)'
;MSSPRTVVLADLSSWEAWLHLAGALRREGFDVVRFTRADLGRTQRVLVGMERFVFTQTHPVLLSSGSHVDVAPLFPWLKRSADVQMVDAIGAELTATAQWAEVPRLHRVHASGIAEAAIYDKWIYTGLAERAGVTVPDSRELPEQLPAGEWVLKGRVGSGGDRVRLVSSTNEVEEALRTWGSTAAQAFIQAKVGGDLWNVGGVAKDGEVLVAAAYRAFSAPDDPEGPPVDIQIQHKPDQLEATRRFVAALGYTGPFAIDFLDDGVPYLLDFNPRFFGTWAAMQSAGVDLLGAYLAVLGQPRTATTRVIDGARIPSSVTGQESIGAAWRRGRDLGRRLGPTVGPRATTVLRAQALATGRRRRAAPSVAIAYSEPWLAAMQWGGALRHEGVQVSRYTVAPLSRMQRVRQSGEELCFHETHLVLRDHEDHIEVMDPELIVEGHLDVQMTERVLAAMVPTAAWQDNPQLHHVPTTVDQALLYDKDLFVDWAGDRGLPVPQQCRPGHAPKSFPVIVKPATGYGGVGVTICHTAEELSAAVAALGGKQAVVQQFLPGRQVNVGGVAHGGRVLLAAPYEPLPSRSHPTGPPVALRTLDHPEALEVAAAALRALEYTGPFCLDLVTDSEGRMRIVDLNARVFGSWTGLQRAGLDLVGGYLHTLDLRPMPTVRAVKAGAEYDVDADPQDPLTQSLPRIMSGMVDVVGVRGVVCQTAQIVAKHARG
;
A
#
# COMPACT_ATOMS: atom_id res chain seq x y z
N MET A 1 -52.98 13.18 -7.62
CA MET A 1 -51.91 12.15 -7.71
C MET A 1 -51.09 12.24 -6.44
N SER A 2 -50.85 11.14 -5.74
CA SER A 2 -49.99 11.15 -4.54
C SER A 2 -48.58 11.60 -4.93
N SER A 3 -47.95 12.45 -4.11
CA SER A 3 -46.53 12.78 -4.30
C SER A 3 -45.70 11.51 -4.47
N PRO A 4 -44.73 11.48 -5.40
CA PRO A 4 -43.90 10.30 -5.59
C PRO A 4 -43.21 9.95 -4.26
N ARG A 5 -43.14 8.65 -3.92
CA ARG A 5 -42.48 8.17 -2.70
C ARG A 5 -41.10 7.57 -2.96
N THR A 6 -40.53 7.85 -4.12
CA THR A 6 -39.21 7.34 -4.50
C THR A 6 -38.16 8.43 -4.32
N VAL A 7 -37.06 8.13 -3.64
CA VAL A 7 -35.85 8.98 -3.60
C VAL A 7 -34.74 8.23 -4.32
N VAL A 8 -34.10 8.91 -5.28
CA VAL A 8 -32.94 8.36 -6.00
C VAL A 8 -31.67 8.84 -5.31
N LEU A 9 -30.75 7.89 -5.04
CA LEU A 9 -29.41 8.17 -4.54
C LEU A 9 -28.39 7.77 -5.63
N ALA A 10 -27.63 8.73 -6.15
CA ALA A 10 -26.66 8.50 -7.21
C ALA A 10 -25.22 8.73 -6.73
N ASP A 11 -24.36 7.72 -6.86
CA ASP A 11 -22.97 7.77 -6.38
C ASP A 11 -21.96 7.14 -7.35
N LEU A 12 -20.69 7.50 -7.18
CA LEU A 12 -19.57 6.92 -7.92
C LEU A 12 -18.78 5.89 -7.08
N SER A 13 -19.04 5.81 -5.78
CA SER A 13 -18.42 4.87 -4.85
C SER A 13 -19.35 4.63 -3.66
N SER A 14 -19.13 3.52 -2.94
CA SER A 14 -19.84 3.27 -1.68
C SER A 14 -19.47 4.32 -0.64
N TRP A 15 -20.49 4.89 0.01
CA TRP A 15 -20.35 5.93 1.02
C TRP A 15 -21.40 5.75 2.12
N GLU A 16 -20.94 5.72 3.38
CA GLU A 16 -21.79 5.40 4.55
C GLU A 16 -22.99 6.36 4.71
N ALA A 17 -22.86 7.61 4.27
CA ALA A 17 -23.97 8.58 4.32
C ALA A 17 -25.20 8.12 3.52
N TRP A 18 -24.98 7.48 2.36
CA TRP A 18 -26.05 6.92 1.53
C TRP A 18 -26.68 5.69 2.15
N LEU A 19 -25.88 4.84 2.80
CA LEU A 19 -26.39 3.70 3.57
C LEU A 19 -27.32 4.19 4.70
N HIS A 20 -26.89 5.19 5.46
CA HIS A 20 -27.68 5.78 6.53
C HIS A 20 -28.98 6.38 5.99
N LEU A 21 -28.89 7.16 4.91
CA LEU A 21 -30.04 7.87 4.35
C LEU A 21 -31.06 6.91 3.77
N ALA A 22 -30.60 5.88 3.05
CA ALA A 22 -31.46 4.83 2.54
C ALA A 22 -32.20 4.08 3.65
N GLY A 23 -31.50 3.76 4.74
CA GLY A 23 -32.11 3.14 5.92
C GLY A 23 -33.19 4.01 6.56
N ALA A 24 -32.90 5.30 6.77
CA ALA A 24 -33.82 6.26 7.35
C ALA A 24 -35.07 6.46 6.47
N LEU A 25 -34.90 6.70 5.18
CA LEU A 25 -36.01 6.93 4.25
C LEU A 25 -36.92 5.70 4.12
N ARG A 26 -36.36 4.49 4.08
CA ARG A 26 -37.17 3.26 4.04
C ARG A 26 -37.96 3.03 5.32
N ARG A 27 -37.45 3.48 6.46
CA ARG A 27 -38.19 3.44 7.73
C ARG A 27 -39.39 4.38 7.69
N GLU A 28 -39.28 5.51 6.99
CA GLU A 28 -40.35 6.49 6.77
C GLU A 28 -41.25 6.14 5.57
N GLY A 29 -41.10 4.95 4.99
CA GLY A 29 -41.98 4.43 3.95
C GLY A 29 -41.68 4.92 2.53
N PHE A 30 -40.48 5.44 2.27
CA PHE A 30 -40.02 5.75 0.91
C PHE A 30 -39.37 4.54 0.24
N ASP A 31 -39.51 4.47 -1.08
CA ASP A 31 -38.67 3.65 -1.93
C ASP A 31 -37.34 4.35 -2.18
N VAL A 32 -36.23 3.66 -1.99
CA VAL A 32 -34.90 4.24 -2.19
C VAL A 32 -34.18 3.48 -3.28
N VAL A 33 -33.88 4.16 -4.38
CA VAL A 33 -33.29 3.57 -5.59
C VAL A 33 -31.88 4.10 -5.75
N ARG A 34 -30.89 3.20 -5.81
CA ARG A 34 -29.49 3.56 -5.95
C ARG A 34 -29.02 3.42 -7.39
N PHE A 35 -28.31 4.42 -7.89
CA PHE A 35 -27.50 4.35 -9.10
C PHE A 35 -26.03 4.44 -8.71
N THR A 36 -25.23 3.48 -9.17
CA THR A 36 -23.81 3.41 -8.86
C THR A 36 -23.01 2.97 -10.08
N ARG A 37 -21.68 3.04 -10.00
CA ARG A 37 -20.77 2.65 -11.08
C ARG A 37 -20.86 1.17 -11.42
N ALA A 38 -20.74 0.86 -12.71
CA ALA A 38 -20.68 -0.52 -13.20
C ALA A 38 -19.30 -1.17 -12.98
N ASP A 39 -18.24 -0.37 -13.03
CA ASP A 39 -16.84 -0.76 -13.07
C ASP A 39 -16.13 -0.69 -11.70
N LEU A 40 -16.80 -1.20 -10.66
CA LEU A 40 -16.26 -1.17 -9.30
C LEU A 40 -15.13 -2.20 -9.10
N GLY A 41 -14.07 -1.79 -8.39
CA GLY A 41 -13.02 -2.69 -7.89
C GLY A 41 -13.56 -3.81 -6.99
N ARG A 42 -12.75 -4.85 -6.71
CA ARG A 42 -13.20 -6.05 -5.94
C ARG A 42 -13.79 -5.66 -4.57
N THR A 43 -13.10 -4.82 -3.80
CA THR A 43 -13.54 -4.37 -2.47
C THR A 43 -14.86 -3.60 -2.53
N GLN A 44 -14.97 -2.66 -3.46
CA GLN A 44 -16.19 -1.85 -3.65
C GLN A 44 -17.38 -2.71 -4.11
N ARG A 45 -17.17 -3.74 -4.95
CA ARG A 45 -18.24 -4.68 -5.32
C ARG A 45 -18.78 -5.47 -4.13
N VAL A 46 -17.93 -5.87 -3.20
CA VAL A 46 -18.36 -6.56 -1.96
C VAL A 46 -19.18 -5.61 -1.09
N LEU A 47 -18.69 -4.39 -0.85
CA LEU A 47 -19.40 -3.38 -0.06
C LEU A 47 -20.77 -3.05 -0.66
N VAL A 48 -20.81 -2.70 -1.94
CA VAL A 48 -22.08 -2.42 -2.64
C VAL A 48 -23.00 -3.63 -2.59
N GLY A 49 -22.46 -4.85 -2.74
CA GLY A 49 -23.22 -6.10 -2.63
C GLY A 49 -23.90 -6.27 -1.26
N MET A 50 -23.18 -5.97 -0.17
CA MET A 50 -23.72 -5.99 1.19
C MET A 50 -24.80 -4.93 1.40
N GLU A 51 -24.56 -3.72 0.87
CA GLU A 51 -25.45 -2.57 1.03
C GLU A 51 -26.78 -2.72 0.29
N ARG A 52 -26.85 -3.53 -0.78
CA ARG A 52 -28.08 -3.78 -1.58
C ARG A 52 -29.30 -4.10 -0.73
N PHE A 53 -29.13 -4.77 0.40
CA PHE A 53 -30.24 -5.12 1.30
C PHE A 53 -30.93 -3.90 1.92
N VAL A 54 -30.22 -2.77 2.02
CA VAL A 54 -30.75 -1.52 2.58
C VAL A 54 -31.54 -0.74 1.53
N PHE A 55 -31.23 -0.86 0.24
CA PHE A 55 -31.95 -0.15 -0.82
C PHE A 55 -33.20 -0.92 -1.28
N THR A 56 -34.15 -0.23 -1.91
CA THR A 56 -35.26 -0.89 -2.61
C THR A 56 -34.75 -1.50 -3.92
N GLN A 57 -33.93 -0.76 -4.67
CA GLN A 57 -33.30 -1.20 -5.92
C GLN A 57 -31.89 -0.61 -6.04
N THR A 58 -31.00 -1.32 -6.73
CA THR A 58 -29.63 -0.85 -7.01
C THR A 58 -29.27 -1.14 -8.47
N HIS A 59 -28.88 -0.10 -9.21
CA HIS A 59 -28.51 -0.12 -10.62
C HIS A 59 -27.01 0.21 -10.76
N PRO A 60 -26.14 -0.79 -10.93
CA PRO A 60 -24.70 -0.57 -11.19
C PRO A 60 -24.48 -0.31 -12.68
N VAL A 61 -24.90 0.86 -13.16
CA VAL A 61 -25.00 1.20 -14.59
C VAL A 61 -24.32 2.51 -14.96
N LEU A 62 -23.85 3.28 -13.99
CA LEU A 62 -23.15 4.53 -14.28
C LEU A 62 -21.77 4.21 -14.84
N LEU A 63 -21.39 4.91 -15.90
CA LEU A 63 -20.07 4.84 -16.52
C LEU A 63 -19.40 6.21 -16.37
N SER A 64 -18.09 6.20 -16.11
CA SER A 64 -17.30 7.43 -16.00
C SER A 64 -16.08 7.33 -16.90
N SER A 65 -15.77 8.45 -17.58
CA SER A 65 -14.59 8.60 -18.43
C SER A 65 -13.97 9.97 -18.15
N GLY A 66 -12.78 9.99 -17.54
CA GLY A 66 -12.15 11.22 -17.07
C GLY A 66 -13.03 11.94 -16.04
N SER A 67 -13.38 13.20 -16.29
CA SER A 67 -14.29 14.00 -15.45
C SER A 67 -15.77 13.83 -15.78
N HIS A 68 -16.10 13.13 -16.86
CA HIS A 68 -17.48 12.98 -17.32
C HIS A 68 -18.14 11.73 -16.73
N VAL A 69 -19.42 11.85 -16.41
CA VAL A 69 -20.27 10.73 -15.95
C VAL A 69 -21.49 10.65 -16.85
N ASP A 70 -21.75 9.47 -17.40
CA ASP A 70 -23.00 9.23 -18.15
C ASP A 70 -24.20 9.18 -17.19
N VAL A 71 -24.99 10.25 -17.21
CA VAL A 71 -26.20 10.43 -16.39
C VAL A 71 -27.48 9.99 -17.08
N ALA A 72 -27.43 9.53 -18.34
CA ALA A 72 -28.62 9.10 -19.08
C ALA A 72 -29.45 8.01 -18.37
N PRO A 73 -28.86 7.05 -17.63
CA PRO A 73 -29.62 6.08 -16.86
C PRO A 73 -30.59 6.68 -15.82
N LEU A 74 -30.36 7.92 -15.37
CA LEU A 74 -31.19 8.60 -14.37
C LEU A 74 -32.45 9.24 -14.98
N PHE A 75 -32.47 9.55 -16.28
CA PHE A 75 -33.56 10.30 -16.93
C PHE A 75 -34.96 9.69 -16.71
N PRO A 76 -35.17 8.37 -16.85
CA PRO A 76 -36.48 7.76 -16.62
C PRO A 76 -37.00 7.90 -15.19
N TRP A 77 -36.11 8.20 -14.23
CA TRP A 77 -36.44 8.31 -12.82
C TRP A 77 -36.76 9.73 -12.37
N LEU A 78 -36.35 10.76 -13.13
CA LEU A 78 -36.56 12.16 -12.75
C LEU A 78 -38.04 12.46 -12.49
N LYS A 79 -38.93 12.02 -13.41
CA LYS A 79 -40.38 12.24 -13.31
C LYS A 79 -41.06 11.37 -12.23
N ARG A 80 -40.40 10.29 -11.78
CA ARG A 80 -40.92 9.30 -10.83
C ARG A 80 -40.45 9.52 -9.38
N SER A 81 -39.45 10.38 -9.19
CA SER A 81 -38.82 10.59 -7.88
C SER A 81 -39.38 11.83 -7.20
N ALA A 82 -39.53 11.76 -5.87
CA ALA A 82 -39.76 12.91 -5.02
C ALA A 82 -38.50 13.79 -4.94
N ASP A 83 -37.33 13.15 -4.92
CA ASP A 83 -36.04 13.83 -4.87
C ASP A 83 -34.93 12.96 -5.47
N VAL A 84 -33.84 13.61 -5.89
CA VAL A 84 -32.60 12.99 -6.37
C VAL A 84 -31.44 13.59 -5.58
N GLN A 85 -30.81 12.76 -4.74
CA GLN A 85 -29.57 13.10 -4.05
C GLN A 85 -28.41 12.49 -4.83
N MET A 86 -27.37 13.29 -5.06
CA MET A 86 -26.27 12.88 -5.93
C MET A 86 -24.96 13.53 -5.50
N VAL A 87 -23.86 12.81 -5.75
CA VAL A 87 -22.52 13.40 -5.61
C VAL A 87 -22.25 14.44 -6.70
N ASP A 88 -21.30 15.32 -6.43
CA ASP A 88 -21.16 16.60 -7.12
C ASP A 88 -20.87 16.45 -8.61
N ALA A 89 -20.05 15.45 -8.98
CA ALA A 89 -19.78 15.12 -10.38
C ALA A 89 -21.04 14.70 -11.17
N ILE A 90 -21.97 13.98 -10.52
CA ILE A 90 -23.25 13.60 -11.13
C ILE A 90 -24.18 14.82 -11.17
N GLY A 91 -24.18 15.64 -10.12
CA GLY A 91 -24.97 16.86 -10.03
C GLY A 91 -24.63 17.87 -11.10
N ALA A 92 -23.34 18.13 -11.34
CA ALA A 92 -22.86 19.04 -12.37
C ALA A 92 -23.35 18.64 -13.76
N GLU A 93 -23.29 17.34 -14.09
CA GLU A 93 -23.73 16.81 -15.38
C GLU A 93 -25.25 16.76 -15.50
N LEU A 94 -25.95 16.20 -14.51
CA LEU A 94 -27.39 15.97 -14.57
C LEU A 94 -28.19 17.28 -14.59
N THR A 95 -27.81 18.24 -13.75
CA THR A 95 -28.56 19.51 -13.63
C THR A 95 -28.35 20.45 -14.83
N ALA A 96 -27.34 20.19 -15.66
CA ALA A 96 -27.12 20.90 -16.92
C ALA A 96 -27.99 20.36 -18.08
N THR A 97 -28.75 19.28 -17.87
CA THR A 97 -29.53 18.64 -18.94
C THR A 97 -30.92 19.26 -19.14
N ALA A 98 -31.44 19.20 -20.36
CA ALA A 98 -32.83 19.59 -20.66
C ALA A 98 -33.85 18.74 -19.88
N GLN A 99 -33.54 17.46 -19.65
CA GLN A 99 -34.36 16.51 -18.91
C GLN A 99 -34.53 16.94 -17.45
N TRP A 100 -33.51 17.53 -16.82
CA TRP A 100 -33.62 18.11 -15.48
C TRP A 100 -34.46 19.40 -15.47
N ALA A 101 -34.28 20.27 -16.47
CA ALA A 101 -35.06 21.50 -16.61
C ALA A 101 -36.58 21.24 -16.71
N GLU A 102 -36.99 20.11 -17.27
CA GLU A 102 -38.40 19.69 -17.35
C GLU A 102 -39.04 19.30 -16.01
N VAL A 103 -38.28 19.24 -14.91
CA VAL A 103 -38.77 18.75 -13.62
C VAL A 103 -38.50 19.74 -12.46
N PRO A 104 -39.12 20.94 -12.47
CA PRO A 104 -38.82 22.02 -11.52
C PRO A 104 -38.96 21.66 -10.03
N ARG A 105 -39.78 20.67 -9.69
CA ARG A 105 -39.93 20.18 -8.32
C ARG A 105 -38.67 19.52 -7.73
N LEU A 106 -37.69 19.14 -8.57
CA LEU A 106 -36.38 18.64 -8.11
C LEU A 106 -35.36 19.76 -7.96
N HIS A 107 -35.68 20.96 -8.45
CA HIS A 107 -34.73 22.06 -8.47
C HIS A 107 -34.42 22.49 -7.04
N ARG A 108 -33.15 22.76 -6.79
CA ARG A 108 -32.61 23.20 -5.49
C ARG A 108 -32.38 24.69 -5.43
N VAL A 109 -32.30 25.36 -6.58
CA VAL A 109 -32.04 26.79 -6.70
C VAL A 109 -33.30 27.45 -7.23
N HIS A 110 -33.79 28.46 -6.51
CA HIS A 110 -35.03 29.17 -6.87
C HIS A 110 -34.81 30.68 -7.09
N ALA A 111 -33.61 31.18 -6.80
CA ALA A 111 -33.23 32.55 -7.11
C ALA A 111 -33.15 32.76 -8.64
N SER A 112 -33.74 33.86 -9.10
CA SER A 112 -33.76 34.22 -10.52
C SER A 112 -32.34 34.49 -11.05
N GLY A 113 -32.05 34.01 -12.26
CA GLY A 113 -30.77 34.24 -12.93
C GLY A 113 -29.61 33.34 -12.47
N ILE A 114 -29.85 32.42 -11.54
CA ILE A 114 -28.85 31.43 -11.12
C ILE A 114 -29.21 30.07 -11.71
N ALA A 115 -28.35 29.54 -12.59
CA ALA A 115 -28.51 28.21 -13.14
C ALA A 115 -28.27 27.14 -12.06
N GLU A 116 -28.98 26.02 -12.12
CA GLU A 116 -28.84 25.00 -11.08
C GLU A 116 -27.48 24.29 -11.08
N ALA A 117 -26.81 24.18 -12.22
CA ALA A 117 -25.44 23.66 -12.27
C ALA A 117 -24.43 24.52 -11.48
N ALA A 118 -24.76 25.80 -11.20
CA ALA A 118 -23.87 26.73 -10.50
C ALA A 118 -23.49 26.28 -9.09
N ILE A 119 -24.37 25.56 -8.39
CA ILE A 119 -24.09 25.07 -7.02
C ILE A 119 -23.14 23.88 -6.97
N TYR A 120 -22.74 23.32 -8.12
CA TYR A 120 -21.73 22.27 -8.22
C TYR A 120 -20.38 22.77 -8.75
N ASP A 121 -20.32 24.02 -9.22
CA ASP A 121 -19.11 24.64 -9.73
C ASP A 121 -18.50 25.57 -8.68
N LYS A 122 -17.36 25.16 -8.12
CA LYS A 122 -16.66 25.85 -7.04
C LYS A 122 -16.32 27.30 -7.36
N TRP A 123 -15.96 27.61 -8.60
CA TRP A 123 -15.67 28.97 -9.02
C TRP A 123 -16.94 29.83 -8.97
N ILE A 124 -18.03 29.31 -9.54
CA ILE A 124 -19.28 30.06 -9.66
C ILE A 124 -19.92 30.28 -8.29
N TYR A 125 -20.04 29.24 -7.45
CA TYR A 125 -20.67 29.40 -6.15
C TYR A 125 -19.84 30.26 -5.19
N THR A 126 -18.51 30.28 -5.33
CA THR A 126 -17.63 31.16 -4.53
C THR A 126 -17.94 32.63 -4.83
N GLY A 127 -18.07 33.00 -6.11
CA GLY A 127 -18.48 34.35 -6.48
C GLY A 127 -19.93 34.68 -6.08
N LEU A 128 -20.83 33.69 -6.05
CA LEU A 128 -22.19 33.87 -5.52
C LEU A 128 -22.19 34.12 -4.01
N ALA A 129 -21.37 33.39 -3.25
CA ALA A 129 -21.20 33.58 -1.81
C ALA A 129 -20.65 34.98 -1.50
N GLU A 130 -19.62 35.42 -2.25
CA GLU A 130 -19.05 36.76 -2.11
C GLU A 130 -20.11 37.86 -2.36
N ARG A 131 -20.89 37.74 -3.45
CA ARG A 131 -21.99 38.68 -3.73
C ARG A 131 -23.10 38.66 -2.67
N ALA A 132 -23.27 37.54 -1.97
CA ALA A 132 -24.19 37.42 -0.85
C ALA A 132 -23.64 38.00 0.47
N GLY A 133 -22.44 38.60 0.45
CA GLY A 133 -21.79 39.14 1.64
C GLY A 133 -21.25 38.07 2.58
N VAL A 134 -20.93 36.89 2.04
CA VAL A 134 -20.20 35.84 2.76
C VAL A 134 -18.72 35.98 2.45
N THR A 135 -17.90 35.97 3.49
CA THR A 135 -16.45 36.04 3.33
C THR A 135 -15.95 34.76 2.68
N VAL A 136 -15.19 34.92 1.59
CA VAL A 136 -14.49 33.84 0.88
C VAL A 136 -13.01 34.22 0.79
N PRO A 137 -12.07 33.26 0.66
CA PRO A 137 -10.68 33.62 0.41
C PRO A 137 -10.53 34.25 -0.98
N ASP A 138 -9.52 35.10 -1.16
CA ASP A 138 -9.21 35.74 -2.46
C ASP A 138 -9.09 34.67 -3.55
N SER A 139 -10.03 34.66 -4.48
CA SER A 139 -10.19 33.60 -5.48
C SER A 139 -10.10 34.21 -6.87
N ARG A 140 -9.33 33.57 -7.76
CA ARG A 140 -9.06 34.08 -9.12
C ARG A 140 -9.14 32.95 -10.13
N GLU A 141 -9.59 33.27 -11.34
CA GLU A 141 -9.38 32.39 -12.49
C GLU A 141 -7.89 32.07 -12.61
N LEU A 142 -7.57 30.86 -13.07
CA LEU A 142 -6.18 30.43 -13.14
C LEU A 142 -5.41 31.27 -14.18
N PRO A 143 -4.42 32.09 -13.77
CA PRO A 143 -3.64 32.89 -14.69
C PRO A 143 -2.56 32.05 -15.39
N GLU A 144 -2.03 32.55 -16.52
CA GLU A 144 -0.88 31.92 -17.20
C GLU A 144 0.37 31.85 -16.30
N GLN A 145 0.55 32.84 -15.41
CA GLN A 145 1.64 32.86 -14.44
C GLN A 145 1.06 32.99 -13.03
N LEU A 146 1.42 32.07 -12.15
CA LEU A 146 0.96 32.10 -10.77
C LEU A 146 1.51 33.36 -10.06
N PRO A 147 0.65 34.16 -9.40
CA PRO A 147 1.11 35.31 -8.63
C PRO A 147 1.96 34.88 -7.43
N ALA A 148 2.90 35.72 -7.00
CA ALA A 148 3.71 35.46 -5.82
C ALA A 148 2.83 35.23 -4.57
N GLY A 149 3.13 34.19 -3.79
CA GLY A 149 2.38 33.79 -2.60
C GLY A 149 2.11 32.29 -2.56
N GLU A 150 1.42 31.85 -1.50
CA GLU A 150 0.93 30.48 -1.40
C GLU A 150 -0.55 30.44 -1.82
N TRP A 151 -0.87 29.54 -2.75
CA TRP A 151 -2.18 29.37 -3.32
C TRP A 151 -2.69 27.94 -3.13
N VAL A 152 -4.00 27.80 -3.12
CA VAL A 152 -4.71 26.53 -3.21
C VAL A 152 -5.25 26.44 -4.64
N LEU A 153 -4.72 25.51 -5.43
CA LEU A 153 -5.28 25.15 -6.73
C LEU A 153 -6.47 24.22 -6.52
N LYS A 154 -7.63 24.56 -7.10
CA LYS A 154 -8.87 23.79 -6.98
C LYS A 154 -9.47 23.47 -8.34
N GLY A 155 -9.87 22.21 -8.54
CA GLY A 155 -10.76 21.83 -9.63
C GLY A 155 -12.17 22.43 -9.44
N ARG A 156 -12.82 22.80 -10.55
CA ARG A 156 -14.16 23.42 -10.51
C ARG A 156 -15.26 22.50 -10.02
N VAL A 157 -15.15 21.19 -10.25
CA VAL A 157 -16.11 20.17 -9.79
C VAL A 157 -15.36 19.05 -9.09
N GLY A 158 -15.87 18.56 -7.97
CA GLY A 158 -15.28 17.46 -7.19
C GLY A 158 -15.66 17.56 -5.71
N SER A 159 -15.37 16.53 -4.92
CA SER A 159 -15.69 16.48 -3.49
C SER A 159 -14.58 15.80 -2.67
N GLY A 160 -14.59 15.99 -1.35
CA GLY A 160 -13.69 15.26 -0.44
C GLY A 160 -12.20 15.55 -0.63
N GLY A 161 -11.85 16.77 -1.06
CA GLY A 161 -10.46 17.16 -1.33
C GLY A 161 -9.92 16.71 -2.70
N ASP A 162 -10.73 16.02 -3.52
CA ASP A 162 -10.33 15.69 -4.88
C ASP A 162 -10.01 16.96 -5.68
N ARG A 163 -8.90 16.90 -6.41
CA ARG A 163 -8.35 18.01 -7.21
C ARG A 163 -8.13 19.30 -6.40
N VAL A 164 -7.57 19.17 -5.21
CA VAL A 164 -7.11 20.29 -4.39
C VAL A 164 -5.62 20.11 -4.10
N ARG A 165 -4.79 21.13 -4.36
CA ARG A 165 -3.35 21.10 -4.07
C ARG A 165 -2.85 22.46 -3.63
N LEU A 166 -1.96 22.50 -2.65
CA LEU A 166 -1.19 23.71 -2.33
C LEU A 166 -0.12 23.92 -3.40
N VAL A 167 -0.06 25.11 -3.97
CA VAL A 167 0.87 25.49 -5.03
C VAL A 167 1.51 26.84 -4.73
N SER A 168 2.79 26.96 -5.05
CA SER A 168 3.60 28.17 -4.89
C SER A 168 4.30 28.58 -6.19
N SER A 169 4.21 27.77 -7.24
CA SER A 169 4.81 28.04 -8.55
C SER A 169 3.91 27.59 -9.71
N THR A 170 4.09 28.20 -10.89
CA THR A 170 3.39 27.79 -12.13
C THR A 170 3.72 26.34 -12.50
N ASN A 171 4.94 25.87 -12.23
CA ASN A 171 5.33 24.48 -12.50
C ASN A 171 4.51 23.49 -11.68
N GLU A 172 4.27 23.77 -10.39
CA GLU A 172 3.43 22.95 -9.53
C GLU A 172 1.96 22.92 -10.00
N VAL A 173 1.47 24.04 -10.56
CA VAL A 173 0.15 24.11 -11.19
C VAL A 173 0.08 23.19 -12.41
N GLU A 174 1.03 23.33 -13.34
CA GLU A 174 1.08 22.51 -14.55
C GLU A 174 1.19 21.02 -14.22
N GLU A 175 1.98 20.70 -13.20
CA GLU A 175 2.10 19.33 -12.69
C GLU A 175 0.77 18.81 -12.14
N ALA A 176 0.11 19.58 -11.27
CA ALA A 176 -1.18 19.21 -10.70
C ALA A 176 -2.24 18.96 -11.78
N LEU A 177 -2.34 19.87 -12.77
CA LEU A 177 -3.28 19.74 -13.88
C LEU A 177 -3.02 18.49 -14.72
N ARG A 178 -1.74 18.18 -14.99
CA ARG A 178 -1.34 16.96 -15.69
C ARG A 178 -1.70 15.71 -14.90
N THR A 179 -1.43 15.68 -13.60
CA THR A 179 -1.81 14.58 -12.70
C THR A 179 -3.32 14.37 -12.68
N TRP A 180 -4.11 15.45 -12.71
CA TRP A 180 -5.57 15.37 -12.72
C TRP A 180 -6.18 15.09 -14.11
N GLY A 181 -5.38 15.10 -15.18
CA GLY A 181 -5.88 15.07 -16.55
C GLY A 181 -6.86 16.22 -16.84
N SER A 182 -6.64 17.38 -16.22
CA SER A 182 -7.54 18.55 -16.28
C SER A 182 -6.87 19.70 -17.03
N THR A 183 -7.68 20.54 -17.65
CA THR A 183 -7.23 21.77 -18.31
C THR A 183 -7.28 22.98 -17.38
N ALA A 184 -6.57 24.05 -17.72
CA ALA A 184 -6.60 25.30 -16.95
C ALA A 184 -8.01 25.87 -16.76
N ALA A 185 -8.87 25.75 -17.78
CA ALA A 185 -10.27 26.21 -17.71
C ALA A 185 -11.14 25.43 -16.70
N GLN A 186 -10.67 24.27 -16.25
CA GLN A 186 -11.35 23.41 -15.27
C GLN A 186 -10.80 23.59 -13.85
N ALA A 187 -9.94 24.58 -13.63
CA ALA A 187 -9.36 24.90 -12.33
C ALA A 187 -9.37 26.41 -12.06
N PHE A 188 -9.18 26.77 -10.80
CA PHE A 188 -9.00 28.15 -10.33
C PHE A 188 -8.08 28.14 -9.11
N ILE A 189 -7.58 29.31 -8.72
CA ILE A 189 -6.73 29.47 -7.55
C ILE A 189 -7.45 30.25 -6.46
N GLN A 190 -7.11 29.93 -5.22
CA GLN A 190 -7.64 30.58 -4.04
C GLN A 190 -6.49 30.83 -3.06
N ALA A 191 -6.42 32.01 -2.46
CA ALA A 191 -5.35 32.34 -1.51
C ALA A 191 -5.38 31.36 -0.33
N LYS A 192 -4.20 30.92 0.12
CA LYS A 192 -4.09 30.08 1.32
C LYS A 192 -4.47 30.91 2.54
N VAL A 193 -5.57 30.52 3.19
CA VAL A 193 -6.01 31.05 4.47
C VAL A 193 -5.66 30.07 5.59
N GLY A 194 -5.47 30.57 6.81
CA GLY A 194 -5.24 29.75 8.01
C GLY A 194 -6.53 29.53 8.80
N GLY A 195 -6.43 28.80 9.92
CA GLY A 195 -7.54 28.64 10.87
C GLY A 195 -7.99 27.19 11.07
N ASP A 196 -8.98 27.04 11.95
CA ASP A 196 -9.63 25.75 12.21
C ASP A 196 -10.66 25.43 11.12
N LEU A 197 -10.73 24.17 10.68
CA LEU A 197 -11.79 23.69 9.78
C LEU A 197 -13.10 23.48 10.56
N TRP A 198 -14.17 24.09 10.07
CA TRP A 198 -15.54 23.98 10.57
C TRP A 198 -16.48 23.58 9.45
N ASN A 199 -17.55 22.87 9.80
CA ASN A 199 -18.61 22.53 8.87
C ASN A 199 -19.95 23.04 9.42
N VAL A 200 -20.83 23.54 8.56
CA VAL A 200 -22.23 23.83 8.89
C VAL A 200 -23.11 22.89 8.08
N GLY A 201 -23.78 21.96 8.76
CA GLY A 201 -24.71 21.02 8.16
C GLY A 201 -26.16 21.42 8.43
N GLY A 202 -27.02 21.35 7.42
CA GLY A 202 -28.41 21.80 7.56
C GLY A 202 -29.35 21.32 6.47
N VAL A 203 -30.60 21.77 6.59
CA VAL A 203 -31.64 21.65 5.57
C VAL A 203 -32.31 23.00 5.42
N ALA A 204 -32.53 23.42 4.18
CA ALA A 204 -33.22 24.65 3.85
C ALA A 204 -34.42 24.40 2.93
N LYS A 205 -35.32 25.37 2.87
CA LYS A 205 -36.43 25.42 1.94
C LYS A 205 -36.65 26.85 1.49
N ASP A 206 -36.64 27.06 0.18
CA ASP A 206 -36.89 28.37 -0.45
C ASP A 206 -36.00 29.50 0.12
N GLY A 207 -34.74 29.17 0.44
CA GLY A 207 -33.78 30.10 1.03
C GLY A 207 -33.86 30.24 2.56
N GLU A 208 -34.83 29.63 3.23
CA GLU A 208 -34.93 29.60 4.68
C GLU A 208 -34.24 28.36 5.27
N VAL A 209 -33.30 28.56 6.20
CA VAL A 209 -32.66 27.46 6.93
C VAL A 209 -33.62 26.90 7.97
N LEU A 210 -34.19 25.71 7.70
CA LEU A 210 -35.13 25.02 8.60
C LEU A 210 -34.47 24.42 9.84
N VAL A 211 -33.20 24.02 9.70
CA VAL A 211 -32.31 23.54 10.77
C VAL A 211 -30.87 23.62 10.28
N ALA A 212 -29.96 24.04 11.15
CA ALA A 212 -28.53 23.93 10.90
C ALA A 212 -27.77 23.89 12.24
N ALA A 213 -26.60 23.24 12.22
CA ALA A 213 -25.66 23.33 13.31
C ALA A 213 -24.23 23.30 12.77
N ALA A 214 -23.35 24.04 13.45
CA ALA A 214 -21.93 24.00 13.17
C ALA A 214 -21.26 22.88 13.95
N TYR A 215 -20.27 22.24 13.35
CA TYR A 215 -19.51 21.17 13.98
C TYR A 215 -18.06 21.13 13.49
N ARG A 216 -17.19 20.55 14.29
CA ARG A 216 -15.86 20.09 13.87
C ARG A 216 -15.92 18.62 13.57
N ALA A 217 -15.28 18.22 12.48
CA ALA A 217 -14.97 16.84 12.16
C ALA A 217 -13.57 16.49 12.67
N PHE A 218 -13.39 15.28 13.18
CA PHE A 218 -12.12 14.75 13.64
C PHE A 218 -11.84 13.44 12.91
N SER A 219 -10.73 13.38 12.20
CA SER A 219 -10.20 12.15 11.62
C SER A 219 -9.53 11.29 12.69
N ALA A 220 -9.21 10.04 12.35
CA ALA A 220 -8.58 9.14 13.30
C ALA A 220 -7.15 9.63 13.61
N PRO A 221 -6.63 9.52 14.85
CA PRO A 221 -5.28 9.98 15.18
C PRO A 221 -4.18 9.33 14.34
N ASP A 222 -4.39 8.09 13.91
CA ASP A 222 -3.49 7.30 13.05
C ASP A 222 -3.71 7.54 11.55
N ASP A 223 -4.70 8.37 11.18
CA ASP A 223 -4.99 8.78 9.82
C ASP A 223 -5.55 10.22 9.81
N PRO A 224 -4.71 11.23 10.12
CA PRO A 224 -5.18 12.61 10.27
C PRO A 224 -5.77 13.21 8.99
N GLU A 225 -5.39 12.70 7.83
CA GLU A 225 -5.91 13.10 6.51
C GLU A 225 -7.10 12.24 6.05
N GLY A 226 -7.41 11.17 6.78
CA GLY A 226 -8.52 10.27 6.49
C GLY A 226 -9.90 10.90 6.74
N PRO A 227 -10.99 10.18 6.41
CA PRO A 227 -12.34 10.68 6.59
C PRO A 227 -12.69 10.92 8.07
N PRO A 228 -13.60 11.86 8.39
CA PRO A 228 -14.01 12.13 9.76
C PRO A 228 -14.65 10.93 10.45
N VAL A 229 -14.12 10.61 11.63
CA VAL A 229 -14.56 9.49 12.45
C VAL A 229 -15.41 9.91 13.65
N ASP A 230 -15.19 11.12 14.15
CA ASP A 230 -16.00 11.76 15.18
C ASP A 230 -16.36 13.19 14.77
N ILE A 231 -17.45 13.71 15.32
CA ILE A 231 -17.81 15.13 15.24
C ILE A 231 -18.01 15.73 16.61
N GLN A 232 -17.90 17.05 16.70
CA GLN A 232 -18.33 17.82 17.88
C GLN A 232 -19.13 19.03 17.41
N ILE A 233 -20.40 19.09 17.82
CA ILE A 233 -21.26 20.24 17.54
C ILE A 233 -20.89 21.36 18.50
N GLN A 234 -20.76 22.58 17.99
CA GLN A 234 -20.52 23.77 18.81
C GLN A 234 -21.29 24.97 18.27
N HIS A 235 -21.59 25.93 19.14
CA HIS A 235 -22.26 27.14 18.73
C HIS A 235 -21.28 28.10 18.00
N LYS A 236 -21.60 28.42 16.75
CA LYS A 236 -20.81 29.27 15.86
C LYS A 236 -21.74 30.24 15.11
N PRO A 237 -22.13 31.35 15.76
CA PRO A 237 -23.17 32.23 15.25
C PRO A 237 -22.80 32.88 13.91
N ASP A 238 -21.52 33.25 13.72
CA ASP A 238 -21.06 33.93 12.51
C ASP A 238 -21.09 32.99 11.29
N GLN A 239 -20.67 31.74 11.44
CA GLN A 239 -20.77 30.71 10.39
C GLN A 239 -22.23 30.38 10.06
N LEU A 240 -23.10 30.31 11.08
CA LEU A 240 -24.54 30.07 10.88
C LEU A 240 -25.20 31.25 10.15
N GLU A 241 -24.78 32.48 10.44
CA GLU A 241 -25.28 33.67 9.77
C GLU A 241 -24.79 33.75 8.32
N ALA A 242 -23.49 33.50 8.06
CA ALA A 242 -22.96 33.36 6.72
C ALA A 242 -23.71 32.29 5.90
N THR A 243 -23.98 31.13 6.52
CA THR A 243 -24.80 30.06 5.93
C THR A 243 -26.19 30.55 5.55
N ARG A 244 -26.89 31.27 6.44
CA ARG A 244 -28.23 31.81 6.14
C ARG A 244 -28.21 32.76 4.95
N ARG A 245 -27.23 33.67 4.88
CA ARG A 245 -27.09 34.61 3.76
C ARG A 245 -26.89 33.89 2.44
N PHE A 246 -25.98 32.93 2.41
CA PHE A 246 -25.69 32.20 1.17
C PHE A 246 -26.88 31.33 0.71
N VAL A 247 -27.48 30.59 1.62
CA VAL A 247 -28.68 29.78 1.34
C VAL A 247 -29.84 30.66 0.85
N ALA A 248 -30.06 31.81 1.47
CA ALA A 248 -31.09 32.77 1.04
C ALA A 248 -30.80 33.35 -0.34
N ALA A 249 -29.54 33.70 -0.64
CA ALA A 249 -29.14 34.26 -1.94
C ALA A 249 -29.37 33.28 -3.10
N LEU A 250 -29.28 31.98 -2.85
CA LEU A 250 -29.59 30.92 -3.82
C LEU A 250 -31.10 30.60 -3.91
N GLY A 251 -31.90 31.05 -2.93
CA GLY A 251 -33.24 30.50 -2.72
C GLY A 251 -33.18 28.98 -2.54
N TYR A 252 -32.20 28.49 -1.77
CA TYR A 252 -31.85 27.07 -1.78
C TYR A 252 -32.88 26.18 -1.06
N THR A 253 -33.18 25.03 -1.66
CA THR A 253 -34.03 23.97 -1.11
C THR A 253 -33.29 22.64 -1.06
N GLY A 254 -33.30 21.99 0.10
CA GLY A 254 -32.74 20.66 0.32
C GLY A 254 -31.70 20.61 1.44
N PRO A 255 -31.10 19.43 1.65
CA PRO A 255 -29.98 19.24 2.59
C PRO A 255 -28.71 19.89 2.05
N PHE A 256 -27.84 20.36 2.94
CA PHE A 256 -26.55 20.93 2.59
C PHE A 256 -25.47 20.74 3.67
N ALA A 257 -24.21 20.82 3.27
CA ALA A 257 -23.08 21.12 4.15
C ALA A 257 -22.19 22.21 3.55
N ILE A 258 -21.74 23.16 4.38
CA ILE A 258 -20.79 24.21 4.00
C ILE A 258 -19.54 24.06 4.85
N ASP A 259 -18.38 24.11 4.22
CA ASP A 259 -17.09 24.05 4.87
C ASP A 259 -16.54 25.48 5.05
N PHE A 260 -16.03 25.77 6.24
CA PHE A 260 -15.45 27.05 6.61
C PHE A 260 -14.04 26.86 7.18
N LEU A 261 -13.12 27.75 6.84
CA LEU A 261 -11.90 27.94 7.61
C LEU A 261 -12.07 29.16 8.51
N ASP A 262 -11.70 29.05 9.79
CA ASP A 262 -11.92 30.09 10.79
C ASP A 262 -10.61 30.40 11.54
N ASP A 263 -9.96 31.50 11.18
CA ASP A 263 -8.83 32.10 11.90
C ASP A 263 -9.24 33.27 12.82
N GLY A 264 -10.54 33.36 13.11
CA GLY A 264 -11.19 34.55 13.66
C GLY A 264 -12.19 35.17 12.68
N VAL A 265 -12.08 34.85 11.39
CA VAL A 265 -13.05 35.19 10.34
C VAL A 265 -13.49 33.91 9.60
N PRO A 266 -14.80 33.65 9.44
CA PRO A 266 -15.26 32.45 8.75
C PRO A 266 -15.20 32.58 7.22
N TYR A 267 -14.20 31.97 6.60
CA TYR A 267 -14.06 31.88 5.15
C TYR A 267 -14.79 30.67 4.59
N LEU A 268 -15.80 30.85 3.74
CA LEU A 268 -16.48 29.76 3.04
C LEU A 268 -15.50 29.12 2.03
N LEU A 269 -15.28 27.81 2.17
CA LEU A 269 -14.36 27.03 1.35
C LEU A 269 -15.03 26.11 0.33
N ASP A 270 -16.13 25.47 0.71
CA ASP A 270 -16.84 24.50 -0.11
C ASP A 270 -18.34 24.44 0.23
N PHE A 271 -19.16 24.06 -0.74
CA PHE A 271 -20.61 23.88 -0.61
C PHE A 271 -21.03 22.54 -1.19
N ASN A 272 -21.65 21.71 -0.37
CA ASN A 272 -22.13 20.38 -0.72
C ASN A 272 -23.67 20.39 -0.70
N PRO A 273 -24.36 20.48 -1.87
CA PRO A 273 -25.82 20.61 -1.94
C PRO A 273 -26.56 19.26 -1.79
N ARG A 274 -26.21 18.48 -0.77
CA ARG A 274 -26.72 17.13 -0.51
C ARG A 274 -26.57 16.75 0.96
N PHE A 275 -27.06 15.56 1.32
CA PHE A 275 -26.61 14.91 2.56
C PHE A 275 -25.08 14.70 2.55
N PHE A 276 -24.50 14.74 3.74
CA PHE A 276 -23.06 14.77 4.00
C PHE A 276 -22.64 13.72 5.03
N GLY A 277 -21.35 13.38 5.10
CA GLY A 277 -20.84 12.19 5.80
C GLY A 277 -21.33 12.02 7.24
N THR A 278 -21.50 13.14 7.94
CA THR A 278 -21.74 13.22 9.38
C THR A 278 -23.21 13.50 9.74
N TRP A 279 -24.13 13.56 8.76
CA TRP A 279 -25.53 13.95 8.99
C TRP A 279 -26.23 13.07 10.04
N ALA A 280 -26.00 11.76 10.01
CA ALA A 280 -26.64 10.82 10.93
C ALA A 280 -26.14 11.02 12.36
N ALA A 281 -24.86 11.37 12.54
CA ALA A 281 -24.30 11.70 13.83
C ALA A 281 -24.92 12.99 14.38
N MET A 282 -25.11 14.02 13.54
CA MET A 282 -25.82 15.25 13.93
C MET A 282 -27.28 14.97 14.32
N GLN A 283 -27.98 14.11 13.58
CA GLN A 283 -29.33 13.67 13.94
C GLN A 283 -29.35 13.01 15.32
N SER A 284 -28.38 12.12 15.60
CA SER A 284 -28.27 11.46 16.91
C SER A 284 -27.95 12.43 18.06
N ALA A 285 -27.41 13.61 17.74
CA ALA A 285 -27.14 14.69 18.68
C ALA A 285 -28.35 15.60 18.94
N GLY A 286 -29.47 15.40 18.23
CA GLY A 286 -30.69 16.20 18.35
C GLY A 286 -30.85 17.28 17.27
N VAL A 287 -29.96 17.37 16.27
CA VAL A 287 -30.15 18.26 15.10
C VAL A 287 -31.08 17.56 14.11
N ASP A 288 -32.35 17.99 14.05
CA ASP A 288 -33.41 17.32 13.29
C ASP A 288 -33.32 17.54 11.76
N LEU A 289 -32.24 17.02 11.15
CA LEU A 289 -31.98 17.06 9.71
C LEU A 289 -32.97 16.20 8.92
N LEU A 290 -33.26 14.99 9.39
CA LEU A 290 -34.19 14.08 8.72
C LEU A 290 -35.61 14.64 8.72
N GLY A 291 -36.12 15.12 9.85
CA GLY A 291 -37.45 15.73 9.92
C GLY A 291 -37.57 16.98 9.04
N ALA A 292 -36.54 17.84 9.01
CA ALA A 292 -36.48 18.98 8.10
C ALA A 292 -36.50 18.55 6.62
N TYR A 293 -35.73 17.52 6.25
CA TYR A 293 -35.72 17.00 4.90
C TYR A 293 -37.05 16.37 4.50
N LEU A 294 -37.68 15.58 5.38
CA LEU A 294 -39.01 15.03 5.13
C LEU A 294 -40.06 16.14 4.93
N ALA A 295 -39.92 17.28 5.61
CA ALA A 295 -40.76 18.45 5.38
C ALA A 295 -40.57 19.09 4.01
N VAL A 296 -39.35 19.12 3.49
CA VAL A 296 -39.07 19.49 2.09
C VAL A 296 -39.78 18.52 1.14
N LEU A 297 -39.81 17.23 1.46
CA LEU A 297 -40.55 16.20 0.70
C LEU A 297 -42.07 16.21 0.94
N GLY A 298 -42.59 17.18 1.69
CA GLY A 298 -44.03 17.39 1.92
C GLY A 298 -44.63 16.64 3.11
N GLN A 299 -43.81 16.09 4.02
CA GLN A 299 -44.32 15.52 5.28
C GLN A 299 -44.47 16.60 6.37
N PRO A 300 -45.40 16.42 7.33
CA PRO A 300 -45.51 17.32 8.48
C PRO A 300 -44.25 17.28 9.36
N ARG A 301 -43.84 18.43 9.90
CA ARG A 301 -42.74 18.53 10.87
C ARG A 301 -43.17 19.29 12.12
N THR A 302 -42.75 18.79 13.28
CA THR A 302 -42.80 19.52 14.55
C THR A 302 -41.37 19.85 14.95
N ALA A 303 -41.07 21.12 15.23
CA ALA A 303 -39.72 21.54 15.59
C ALA A 303 -39.31 20.95 16.95
N THR A 304 -38.26 20.12 16.98
CA THR A 304 -37.82 19.40 18.18
C THR A 304 -36.29 19.43 18.33
N THR A 305 -35.64 20.56 18.08
CA THR A 305 -34.17 20.62 18.21
C THR A 305 -33.77 21.02 19.62
N ARG A 306 -33.41 20.02 20.44
CA ARG A 306 -32.58 20.22 21.63
C ARG A 306 -31.25 19.51 21.40
N VAL A 307 -30.23 20.29 21.02
CA VAL A 307 -28.88 19.77 20.78
C VAL A 307 -28.25 19.35 22.10
N ILE A 308 -27.70 18.15 22.15
CA ILE A 308 -26.87 17.69 23.26
C ILE A 308 -25.45 18.24 23.02
N ASP A 309 -25.08 19.27 23.77
CA ASP A 309 -23.80 19.98 23.61
C ASP A 309 -22.61 19.21 24.24
N GLY A 310 -21.41 19.42 23.69
CA GLY A 310 -20.13 19.22 24.38
C GLY A 310 -19.37 17.92 24.12
N ALA A 311 -20.01 16.80 23.79
CA ALA A 311 -19.31 15.51 23.61
C ALA A 311 -18.90 15.23 22.16
N ARG A 312 -17.76 14.55 21.94
CA ARG A 312 -17.44 13.95 20.63
C ARG A 312 -18.44 12.83 20.32
N ILE A 313 -19.00 12.85 19.12
CA ILE A 313 -20.04 11.95 18.64
C ILE A 313 -19.46 11.11 17.51
N PRO A 314 -19.45 9.78 17.62
CA PRO A 314 -18.98 8.92 16.54
C PRO A 314 -19.81 9.13 15.27
N SER A 315 -19.13 9.26 14.14
CA SER A 315 -19.74 9.38 12.80
C SER A 315 -19.46 8.22 11.87
N SER A 316 -18.37 7.47 12.08
CA SER A 316 -17.97 6.35 11.21
C SER A 316 -17.34 5.18 11.97
N VAL A 317 -17.48 3.97 11.44
CA VAL A 317 -16.78 2.77 11.95
C VAL A 317 -15.34 2.66 11.46
N THR A 318 -14.94 3.52 10.52
CA THR A 318 -13.60 3.56 9.92
C THR A 318 -12.55 4.13 10.90
N GLY A 319 -11.27 3.94 10.57
CA GLY A 319 -10.15 4.46 11.37
C GLY A 319 -10.09 3.89 12.78
N GLN A 320 -10.29 2.57 12.94
CA GLN A 320 -10.26 1.89 14.23
C GLN A 320 -9.04 0.97 14.34
N GLU A 321 -8.31 1.12 15.44
CA GLU A 321 -7.00 0.48 15.70
C GLU A 321 -7.02 -1.05 15.78
N SER A 322 -8.21 -1.66 15.89
CA SER A 322 -8.38 -3.11 15.95
C SER A 322 -9.79 -3.54 15.58
N ILE A 323 -9.95 -4.80 15.18
CA ILE A 323 -11.27 -5.44 14.99
C ILE A 323 -12.12 -5.34 16.26
N GLY A 324 -11.52 -5.47 17.45
CA GLY A 324 -12.23 -5.32 18.72
C GLY A 324 -12.72 -3.89 18.97
N ALA A 325 -11.90 -2.87 18.66
CA ALA A 325 -12.29 -1.47 18.71
C ALA A 325 -13.36 -1.14 17.67
N ALA A 326 -13.18 -1.60 16.43
CA ALA A 326 -14.14 -1.47 15.36
C ALA A 326 -15.48 -2.12 15.71
N TRP A 327 -15.49 -3.31 16.31
CA TRP A 327 -16.70 -3.96 16.77
C TRP A 327 -17.39 -3.21 17.90
N ARG A 328 -16.62 -2.72 18.90
CA ARG A 328 -17.16 -1.87 19.97
C ARG A 328 -17.76 -0.57 19.41
N ARG A 329 -17.09 0.06 18.44
CA ARG A 329 -17.56 1.28 17.79
C ARG A 329 -18.76 1.04 16.90
N GLY A 330 -18.79 -0.03 16.11
CA GLY A 330 -19.97 -0.44 15.33
C GLY A 330 -21.17 -0.77 16.22
N ARG A 331 -20.94 -1.30 17.43
CA ARG A 331 -21.99 -1.45 18.46
C ARG A 331 -22.46 -0.12 19.03
N ASP A 332 -21.57 0.84 19.24
CA ASP A 332 -21.92 2.17 19.75
C ASP A 332 -22.68 2.98 18.69
N LEU A 333 -22.14 3.09 17.48
CA LEU A 333 -22.79 3.68 16.32
C LEU A 333 -24.13 3.01 16.02
N GLY A 334 -24.20 1.68 16.04
CA GLY A 334 -25.46 0.97 15.84
C GLY A 334 -26.50 1.25 16.94
N ARG A 335 -26.08 1.57 18.18
CA ARG A 335 -27.00 1.99 19.25
C ARG A 335 -27.46 3.43 19.07
N ARG A 336 -26.56 4.33 18.66
CA ARG A 336 -26.84 5.77 18.47
C ARG A 336 -27.66 6.04 17.21
N LEU A 337 -27.24 5.47 16.08
CA LEU A 337 -27.83 5.72 14.77
C LEU A 337 -29.02 4.79 14.48
N GLY A 338 -29.07 3.62 15.10
CA GLY A 338 -30.10 2.61 14.85
C GLY A 338 -31.55 3.11 14.96
N PRO A 339 -31.91 3.97 15.94
CA PRO A 339 -33.23 4.61 15.99
C PRO A 339 -33.58 5.43 14.75
N THR A 340 -32.59 6.04 14.09
CA THR A 340 -32.74 6.85 12.87
C THR A 340 -32.71 5.99 11.61
N VAL A 341 -31.64 5.19 11.42
CA VAL A 341 -31.38 4.49 10.15
C VAL A 341 -32.06 3.13 10.05
N GLY A 342 -32.63 2.64 11.15
CA GLY A 342 -33.36 1.38 11.22
C GLY A 342 -32.48 0.12 11.20
N PRO A 343 -33.10 -1.06 11.34
CA PRO A 343 -32.39 -2.32 11.58
C PRO A 343 -31.57 -2.81 10.38
N ARG A 344 -32.02 -2.55 9.15
CA ARG A 344 -31.30 -2.99 7.94
C ARG A 344 -29.94 -2.30 7.81
N ALA A 345 -29.94 -0.97 7.88
CA ALA A 345 -28.71 -0.18 7.84
C ALA A 345 -27.82 -0.46 9.07
N THR A 346 -28.41 -0.61 10.27
CA THR A 346 -27.66 -0.97 11.48
C THR A 346 -26.91 -2.29 11.35
N THR A 347 -27.52 -3.30 10.73
CA THR A 347 -26.88 -4.61 10.50
C THR A 347 -25.72 -4.48 9.52
N VAL A 348 -25.90 -3.77 8.40
CA VAL A 348 -24.82 -3.56 7.42
C VAL A 348 -23.68 -2.74 8.04
N LEU A 349 -23.96 -1.69 8.80
CA LEU A 349 -22.97 -0.90 9.53
C LEU A 349 -22.13 -1.78 10.47
N ARG A 350 -22.75 -2.68 11.23
CA ARG A 350 -22.03 -3.62 12.10
C ARG A 350 -21.17 -4.61 11.32
N ALA A 351 -21.64 -5.07 10.17
CA ALA A 351 -20.88 -5.96 9.29
C ALA A 351 -19.69 -5.21 8.64
N GLN A 352 -19.91 -3.97 8.22
CA GLN A 352 -18.85 -3.07 7.73
C GLN A 352 -17.79 -2.86 8.81
N ALA A 353 -18.16 -2.65 10.07
CA ALA A 353 -17.20 -2.50 11.17
C ALA A 353 -16.27 -3.73 11.35
N LEU A 354 -16.76 -4.93 11.05
CA LEU A 354 -15.92 -6.15 11.06
C LEU A 354 -14.98 -6.22 9.85
N ALA A 355 -15.39 -5.64 8.72
CA ALA A 355 -14.62 -5.60 7.48
C ALA A 355 -13.63 -4.43 7.42
N THR A 356 -13.92 -3.31 8.08
CA THR A 356 -13.11 -2.07 8.08
C THR A 356 -12.25 -1.92 9.32
N GLY A 357 -12.44 -2.75 10.35
CA GLY A 357 -11.54 -2.80 11.49
C GLY A 357 -10.15 -3.16 11.00
N ARG A 358 -9.23 -2.18 11.01
CA ARG A 358 -7.83 -2.41 10.66
C ARG A 358 -7.37 -3.60 11.48
N ARG A 359 -6.91 -4.66 10.80
CA ARG A 359 -6.09 -5.68 11.46
C ARG A 359 -4.98 -4.87 12.12
N ARG A 360 -4.93 -4.92 13.46
CA ARG A 360 -3.84 -4.53 14.36
C ARG A 360 -2.60 -4.08 13.58
N ARG A 361 -2.06 -2.87 13.89
CA ARG A 361 -0.68 -2.40 13.59
C ARG A 361 0.11 -3.55 13.02
N ALA A 362 0.28 -3.57 11.68
CA ALA A 362 0.66 -4.75 10.91
C ALA A 362 1.64 -5.56 11.75
N ALA A 363 1.29 -6.81 12.07
CA ALA A 363 2.30 -7.69 12.63
C ALA A 363 3.53 -7.56 11.71
N PRO A 364 4.71 -7.30 12.29
CA PRO A 364 5.87 -6.81 11.56
C PRO A 364 6.02 -7.61 10.26
N SER A 365 6.08 -6.91 9.14
CA SER A 365 5.97 -7.54 7.83
C SER A 365 7.30 -7.53 7.13
N VAL A 366 7.72 -8.68 6.62
CA VAL A 366 8.92 -8.82 5.78
C VAL A 366 8.48 -9.27 4.39
N ALA A 367 8.97 -8.61 3.35
CA ALA A 367 8.77 -9.05 1.99
C ALA A 367 9.90 -9.99 1.56
N ILE A 368 9.57 -11.02 0.79
CA ILE A 368 10.54 -11.90 0.15
C ILE A 368 10.21 -11.99 -1.33
N ALA A 369 11.08 -11.46 -2.19
CA ALA A 369 10.85 -11.34 -3.63
C ALA A 369 11.87 -12.17 -4.44
N TYR A 370 11.36 -13.08 -5.29
CA TYR A 370 12.21 -13.96 -6.10
C TYR A 370 11.50 -14.50 -7.34
N SER A 371 12.23 -14.63 -8.45
CA SER A 371 11.75 -15.26 -9.70
C SER A 371 12.04 -16.77 -9.76
N GLU A 372 13.21 -17.16 -9.31
CA GLU A 372 13.73 -18.54 -9.34
C GLU A 372 13.34 -19.36 -8.10
N PRO A 373 13.33 -20.72 -8.17
CA PRO A 373 13.13 -21.55 -6.99
C PRO A 373 14.23 -21.28 -5.95
N TRP A 374 13.84 -20.79 -4.78
CA TRP A 374 14.79 -20.38 -3.74
C TRP A 374 14.43 -21.04 -2.41
N LEU A 375 15.10 -22.15 -2.10
CA LEU A 375 14.84 -22.95 -0.90
C LEU A 375 15.05 -22.13 0.39
N ALA A 376 16.10 -21.32 0.43
CA ALA A 376 16.41 -20.49 1.59
C ALA A 376 15.27 -19.52 1.92
N ALA A 377 14.65 -18.88 0.92
CA ALA A 377 13.51 -17.99 1.11
C ALA A 377 12.28 -18.70 1.69
N MET A 378 11.99 -19.91 1.22
CA MET A 378 10.88 -20.69 1.78
C MET A 378 11.12 -21.07 3.23
N GLN A 379 12.33 -21.56 3.54
CA GLN A 379 12.74 -21.88 4.91
C GLN A 379 12.65 -20.62 5.79
N TRP A 380 13.16 -19.49 5.30
CA TRP A 380 13.15 -18.21 6.03
C TRP A 380 11.73 -17.70 6.28
N GLY A 381 10.86 -17.76 5.28
CA GLY A 381 9.44 -17.45 5.43
C GLY A 381 8.78 -18.33 6.50
N GLY A 382 9.04 -19.64 6.47
CA GLY A 382 8.60 -20.57 7.51
C GLY A 382 9.07 -20.17 8.92
N ALA A 383 10.35 -19.84 9.06
CA ALA A 383 10.97 -19.43 10.32
C ALA A 383 10.39 -18.11 10.85
N LEU A 384 10.32 -17.07 10.02
CA LEU A 384 9.74 -15.78 10.39
C LEU A 384 8.27 -15.92 10.82
N ARG A 385 7.49 -16.75 10.11
CA ARG A 385 6.12 -17.07 10.52
C ARG A 385 6.04 -17.82 11.84
N HIS A 386 6.96 -18.75 12.08
CA HIS A 386 7.08 -19.47 13.36
C HIS A 386 7.32 -18.48 14.51
N GLU A 387 8.10 -17.43 14.25
CA GLU A 387 8.41 -16.35 15.18
C GLU A 387 7.34 -15.23 15.27
N GLY A 388 6.22 -15.38 14.55
CA GLY A 388 5.08 -14.45 14.60
C GLY A 388 5.16 -13.24 13.68
N VAL A 389 6.10 -13.22 12.74
CA VAL A 389 6.30 -12.16 11.74
C VAL A 389 5.40 -12.42 10.52
N GLN A 390 4.79 -11.37 9.96
CA GLN A 390 4.07 -11.46 8.69
C GLN A 390 5.07 -11.53 7.54
N VAL A 391 4.76 -12.34 6.54
CA VAL A 391 5.67 -12.56 5.42
C VAL A 391 4.88 -12.55 4.13
N SER A 392 5.19 -11.60 3.26
CA SER A 392 4.59 -11.49 1.93
C SER A 392 5.58 -11.99 0.89
N ARG A 393 5.14 -12.88 0.01
CA ARG A 393 5.95 -13.37 -1.11
C ARG A 393 5.61 -12.62 -2.39
N TYR A 394 6.63 -12.23 -3.15
CA TYR A 394 6.51 -11.63 -4.48
C TYR A 394 7.25 -12.50 -5.49
N THR A 395 6.54 -13.06 -6.46
CA THR A 395 7.12 -14.04 -7.38
C THR A 395 6.48 -14.00 -8.77
N VAL A 396 6.94 -14.89 -9.65
CA VAL A 396 6.49 -15.02 -11.04
C VAL A 396 5.26 -15.93 -11.14
N ALA A 397 4.39 -15.64 -12.12
CA ALA A 397 3.28 -16.53 -12.44
C ALA A 397 3.78 -17.90 -12.94
N PRO A 398 3.11 -19.02 -12.56
CA PRO A 398 3.57 -20.35 -12.96
C PRO A 398 3.32 -20.60 -14.45
N LEU A 399 4.38 -20.94 -15.19
CA LEU A 399 4.32 -21.24 -16.63
C LEU A 399 3.87 -22.68 -16.94
N SER A 400 3.91 -23.58 -15.95
CA SER A 400 3.52 -24.99 -16.09
C SER A 400 2.66 -25.49 -14.93
N ARG A 401 1.91 -26.57 -15.15
CA ARG A 401 1.12 -27.26 -14.11
C ARG A 401 1.99 -27.72 -12.94
N MET A 402 3.20 -28.20 -13.23
CA MET A 402 4.15 -28.64 -12.21
C MET A 402 4.67 -27.47 -11.35
N GLN A 403 4.99 -26.32 -11.98
CA GLN A 403 5.36 -25.11 -11.24
C GLN A 403 4.20 -24.59 -10.39
N ARG A 404 2.96 -24.67 -10.88
CA ARG A 404 1.76 -24.28 -10.10
C ARG A 404 1.61 -25.13 -8.84
N VAL A 405 1.68 -26.46 -8.95
CA VAL A 405 1.61 -27.37 -7.80
C VAL A 405 2.73 -27.07 -6.80
N ARG A 406 3.95 -26.85 -7.29
CA ARG A 406 5.08 -26.46 -6.45
C ARG A 406 4.78 -25.16 -5.71
N GLN A 407 4.51 -24.07 -6.43
CA GLN A 407 4.28 -22.74 -5.86
C GLN A 407 3.11 -22.70 -4.86
N SER A 408 2.05 -23.49 -5.09
CA SER A 408 0.94 -23.63 -4.14
C SER A 408 1.37 -24.32 -2.84
N GLY A 409 2.31 -25.27 -2.89
CA GLY A 409 2.91 -25.84 -1.68
C GLY A 409 3.74 -24.82 -0.89
N GLU A 410 4.43 -23.92 -1.58
CA GLU A 410 5.24 -22.85 -0.99
C GLU A 410 4.41 -21.80 -0.24
N GLU A 411 3.12 -21.60 -0.59
CA GLU A 411 2.21 -20.67 0.09
C GLU A 411 2.08 -20.95 1.60
N LEU A 412 2.34 -22.19 2.04
CA LEU A 412 2.39 -22.54 3.46
C LEU A 412 3.49 -21.81 4.23
N CYS A 413 4.50 -21.25 3.57
CA CYS A 413 5.56 -20.47 4.19
C CYS A 413 5.27 -18.96 4.23
N PHE A 414 4.14 -18.51 3.66
CA PHE A 414 3.82 -17.09 3.52
C PHE A 414 2.40 -16.78 3.98
N HIS A 415 2.16 -15.53 4.38
CA HIS A 415 0.80 -15.05 4.67
C HIS A 415 0.08 -14.64 3.39
N GLU A 416 0.83 -14.06 2.46
CA GLU A 416 0.34 -13.60 1.17
C GLU A 416 1.33 -13.95 0.06
N THR A 417 0.82 -14.11 -1.16
CA THR A 417 1.64 -14.31 -2.37
C THR A 417 1.09 -13.43 -3.47
N HIS A 418 1.98 -12.65 -4.07
CA HIS A 418 1.70 -11.70 -5.13
C HIS A 418 2.50 -12.09 -6.38
N LEU A 419 1.83 -12.09 -7.54
CA LEU A 419 2.41 -12.50 -8.82
C LEU A 419 2.76 -11.26 -9.65
N VAL A 420 3.72 -10.47 -9.17
CA VAL A 420 4.07 -9.15 -9.73
C VAL A 420 5.44 -9.13 -10.43
N LEU A 421 6.11 -10.28 -10.53
CA LEU A 421 7.37 -10.40 -11.25
C LEU A 421 7.15 -11.12 -12.59
N ARG A 422 7.90 -10.71 -13.61
CA ARG A 422 8.10 -11.49 -14.84
C ARG A 422 9.59 -11.70 -15.06
N ASP A 423 9.94 -12.95 -15.34
CA ASP A 423 11.32 -13.37 -15.57
C ASP A 423 11.56 -13.51 -17.07
N HIS A 424 12.36 -12.60 -17.61
CA HIS A 424 12.86 -12.65 -18.98
C HIS A 424 14.30 -13.19 -18.96
N GLU A 425 14.84 -13.59 -20.11
CA GLU A 425 16.18 -14.21 -20.18
C GLU A 425 17.29 -13.32 -19.59
N ASP A 426 17.20 -12.02 -19.83
CA ASP A 426 18.24 -11.04 -19.48
C ASP A 426 17.89 -10.13 -18.30
N HIS A 427 16.60 -9.99 -17.94
CA HIS A 427 16.17 -9.07 -16.88
C HIS A 427 14.88 -9.54 -16.18
N ILE A 428 14.60 -8.95 -15.02
CA ILE A 428 13.32 -9.09 -14.32
C ILE A 428 12.50 -7.83 -14.58
N GLU A 429 11.24 -8.00 -14.96
CA GLU A 429 10.25 -6.92 -15.02
C GLU A 429 9.42 -6.95 -13.73
N VAL A 430 9.42 -5.84 -12.99
CA VAL A 430 8.61 -5.66 -11.79
C VAL A 430 7.34 -4.88 -12.18
N MET A 431 6.19 -5.55 -12.12
CA MET A 431 4.92 -5.00 -12.58
C MET A 431 4.32 -3.96 -11.62
N ASP A 432 4.62 -4.08 -10.33
CA ASP A 432 4.10 -3.26 -9.24
C ASP A 432 5.18 -3.12 -8.14
N PRO A 433 6.16 -2.21 -8.34
CA PRO A 433 7.24 -1.98 -7.38
C PRO A 433 6.75 -1.47 -6.01
N GLU A 434 5.70 -0.65 -5.99
CA GLU A 434 5.11 -0.07 -4.79
C GLU A 434 4.62 -1.17 -3.84
N LEU A 435 3.95 -2.20 -4.38
CA LEU A 435 3.45 -3.32 -3.59
C LEU A 435 4.56 -4.13 -2.89
N ILE A 436 5.78 -4.11 -3.41
CA ILE A 436 6.93 -4.84 -2.83
C ILE A 436 7.50 -4.09 -1.61
N VAL A 437 7.41 -2.76 -1.59
CA VAL A 437 8.01 -1.91 -0.54
C VAL A 437 6.99 -1.45 0.51
N GLU A 438 5.70 -1.37 0.17
CA GLU A 438 4.67 -0.78 1.01
C GLU A 438 4.48 -1.55 2.33
N GLY A 439 4.69 -0.87 3.45
CA GLY A 439 4.36 -1.39 4.79
C GLY A 439 5.26 -2.52 5.31
N HIS A 440 6.40 -2.78 4.66
CA HIS A 440 7.40 -3.75 5.09
C HIS A 440 8.50 -3.13 5.96
N LEU A 441 9.05 -3.92 6.88
CA LEU A 441 10.23 -3.56 7.69
C LEU A 441 11.54 -3.89 6.99
N ASP A 442 11.52 -4.88 6.10
CA ASP A 442 12.65 -5.31 5.30
C ASP A 442 12.15 -6.06 4.06
N VAL A 443 12.97 -6.08 3.01
CA VAL A 443 12.73 -6.82 1.78
C VAL A 443 13.94 -7.67 1.42
N GLN A 444 13.76 -8.99 1.44
CA GLN A 444 14.77 -9.95 1.00
C GLN A 444 14.55 -10.26 -0.48
N MET A 445 15.55 -10.03 -1.32
CA MET A 445 15.46 -10.23 -2.77
C MET A 445 16.59 -11.12 -3.28
N THR A 446 16.38 -11.83 -4.39
CA THR A 446 17.51 -12.35 -5.18
C THR A 446 18.16 -11.21 -5.97
N GLU A 447 19.41 -11.42 -6.40
CA GLU A 447 20.26 -10.41 -7.03
C GLU A 447 19.58 -9.79 -8.27
N ARG A 448 18.93 -10.62 -9.09
CA ARG A 448 18.24 -10.16 -10.30
C ARG A 448 17.00 -9.32 -10.00
N VAL A 449 16.29 -9.62 -8.91
CA VAL A 449 15.12 -8.84 -8.48
C VAL A 449 15.58 -7.52 -7.86
N LEU A 450 16.63 -7.53 -7.03
CA LEU A 450 17.21 -6.32 -6.48
C LEU A 450 17.70 -5.39 -7.60
N ALA A 451 18.43 -5.91 -8.58
CA ALA A 451 18.89 -5.14 -9.75
C ALA A 451 17.74 -4.45 -10.51
N ALA A 452 16.57 -5.08 -10.58
CA ALA A 452 15.38 -4.51 -11.20
C ALA A 452 14.64 -3.50 -10.31
N MET A 453 14.73 -3.67 -8.98
CA MET A 453 14.08 -2.78 -8.01
C MET A 453 14.87 -1.50 -7.74
N VAL A 454 16.21 -1.57 -7.66
CA VAL A 454 17.07 -0.41 -7.36
C VAL A 454 16.76 0.83 -8.22
N PRO A 455 16.58 0.76 -9.55
CA PRO A 455 16.31 1.96 -10.35
C PRO A 455 14.87 2.51 -10.22
N THR A 456 13.95 1.84 -9.52
CA THR A 456 12.55 2.26 -9.40
C THR A 456 12.38 3.40 -8.40
N ALA A 457 11.42 4.31 -8.65
CA ALA A 457 11.07 5.37 -7.71
C ALA A 457 10.62 4.80 -6.36
N ALA A 458 9.79 3.74 -6.38
CA ALA A 458 9.33 3.05 -5.18
C ALA A 458 10.48 2.61 -4.26
N TRP A 459 11.58 2.08 -4.81
CA TRP A 459 12.74 1.71 -3.99
C TRP A 459 13.55 2.92 -3.51
N GLN A 460 13.74 3.92 -4.37
CA GLN A 460 14.51 5.13 -4.03
C GLN A 460 13.81 5.98 -2.96
N ASP A 461 12.48 6.03 -2.97
CA ASP A 461 11.65 6.75 -2.00
C ASP A 461 11.57 6.04 -0.64
N ASN A 462 12.13 4.83 -0.52
CA ASN A 462 12.11 4.01 0.70
C ASN A 462 13.52 3.63 1.19
N PRO A 463 14.39 4.60 1.51
CA PRO A 463 15.78 4.34 1.93
C PRO A 463 15.91 3.52 3.22
N GLN A 464 14.87 3.46 4.06
CA GLN A 464 14.82 2.61 5.25
C GLN A 464 14.87 1.10 4.94
N LEU A 465 14.59 0.69 3.70
CA LEU A 465 14.67 -0.70 3.24
C LEU A 465 16.04 -1.05 2.65
N HIS A 466 16.92 -0.08 2.46
CA HIS A 466 18.25 -0.30 1.87
C HIS A 466 19.15 -0.99 2.90
N HIS A 467 19.87 -2.04 2.46
CA HIS A 467 20.79 -2.78 3.34
C HIS A 467 22.14 -2.09 3.52
N VAL A 468 22.37 -1.00 2.80
CA VAL A 468 23.54 -0.11 2.89
C VAL A 468 23.05 1.35 2.87
N PRO A 469 23.82 2.30 3.42
CA PRO A 469 23.47 3.72 3.35
C PRO A 469 23.35 4.22 1.91
N THR A 470 22.58 5.29 1.69
CA THR A 470 22.39 5.91 0.36
C THR A 470 23.68 6.47 -0.26
N THR A 471 24.76 6.58 0.53
CA THR A 471 26.11 6.96 0.06
C THR A 471 26.90 5.79 -0.54
N VAL A 472 26.42 4.56 -0.37
CA VAL A 472 27.02 3.34 -0.93
C VAL A 472 26.18 2.90 -2.12
N ASP A 473 26.84 2.62 -3.25
CA ASP A 473 26.16 2.11 -4.44
C ASP A 473 25.58 0.71 -4.16
N GLN A 474 24.26 0.57 -4.27
CA GLN A 474 23.56 -0.69 -4.04
C GLN A 474 23.86 -1.74 -5.11
N ALA A 475 24.43 -1.35 -6.27
CA ALA A 475 24.91 -2.28 -7.27
C ALA A 475 25.95 -3.26 -6.72
N LEU A 476 26.70 -2.86 -5.69
CA LEU A 476 27.64 -3.72 -4.97
C LEU A 476 26.98 -4.92 -4.29
N LEU A 477 25.65 -4.92 -4.10
CA LEU A 477 24.92 -6.01 -3.43
C LEU A 477 24.43 -7.09 -4.40
N TYR A 478 24.42 -6.83 -5.71
CA TYR A 478 23.93 -7.78 -6.71
C TYR A 478 24.89 -8.02 -7.88
N ASP A 479 25.87 -7.14 -8.09
CA ASP A 479 26.91 -7.28 -9.12
C ASP A 479 28.25 -7.70 -8.50
N LYS A 480 28.68 -8.91 -8.83
CA LYS A 480 29.92 -9.52 -8.31
C LYS A 480 31.18 -8.83 -8.81
N ASP A 481 31.14 -8.26 -10.02
CA ASP A 481 32.29 -7.57 -10.58
C ASP A 481 32.53 -6.27 -9.81
N LEU A 482 31.47 -5.46 -9.70
CA LEU A 482 31.51 -4.19 -9.00
C LEU A 482 31.90 -4.36 -7.53
N PHE A 483 31.35 -5.36 -6.84
CA PHE A 483 31.70 -5.63 -5.45
C PHE A 483 33.19 -5.98 -5.25
N VAL A 484 33.72 -6.87 -6.08
CA VAL A 484 35.11 -7.33 -5.95
C VAL A 484 36.10 -6.22 -6.31
N ASP A 485 35.85 -5.46 -7.39
CA ASP A 485 36.66 -4.29 -7.74
C ASP A 485 36.62 -3.24 -6.61
N TRP A 486 35.43 -2.90 -6.12
CA TRP A 486 35.25 -1.94 -5.02
C TRP A 486 35.97 -2.38 -3.73
N ALA A 487 35.96 -3.67 -3.43
CA ALA A 487 36.63 -4.25 -2.27
C ALA A 487 38.16 -4.21 -2.44
N GLY A 488 38.66 -4.56 -3.63
CA GLY A 488 40.08 -4.49 -3.98
C GLY A 488 40.65 -3.07 -3.89
N ASP A 489 39.92 -2.08 -4.39
CA ASP A 489 40.30 -0.65 -4.31
C ASP A 489 40.42 -0.14 -2.85
N ARG A 490 39.77 -0.82 -1.90
CA ARG A 490 39.83 -0.54 -0.45
C ARG A 490 40.83 -1.42 0.29
N GLY A 491 41.62 -2.21 -0.43
CA GLY A 491 42.63 -3.08 0.15
C GLY A 491 42.06 -4.34 0.82
N LEU A 492 40.79 -4.68 0.59
CA LEU A 492 40.25 -5.97 1.02
C LEU A 492 40.84 -7.09 0.16
N PRO A 493 41.03 -8.30 0.73
CA PRO A 493 41.72 -9.36 0.02
C PRO A 493 40.76 -9.98 -1.01
N VAL A 494 40.97 -9.67 -2.28
CA VAL A 494 40.22 -10.21 -3.42
C VAL A 494 41.15 -10.92 -4.42
N PRO A 495 40.66 -11.88 -5.23
CA PRO A 495 41.42 -12.40 -6.36
C PRO A 495 41.58 -11.33 -7.45
N GLN A 496 42.57 -11.48 -8.32
CA GLN A 496 42.73 -10.58 -9.44
C GLN A 496 41.59 -10.75 -10.46
N GLN A 497 40.87 -9.66 -10.79
CA GLN A 497 39.94 -9.62 -11.93
C GLN A 497 40.62 -9.15 -13.22
N CYS A 498 40.17 -9.70 -14.35
CA CYS A 498 40.59 -9.27 -15.68
C CYS A 498 39.64 -8.20 -16.17
N ARG A 499 40.17 -7.00 -16.45
CA ARG A 499 39.37 -5.90 -16.97
C ARG A 499 38.74 -6.27 -18.33
N PRO A 500 37.53 -5.77 -18.63
CA PRO A 500 36.94 -5.93 -19.96
C PRO A 500 37.93 -5.56 -21.08
N GLY A 501 37.98 -6.38 -22.13
CA GLY A 501 38.85 -6.18 -23.29
C GLY A 501 40.34 -6.52 -23.09
N HIS A 502 40.75 -7.02 -21.92
CA HIS A 502 42.13 -7.43 -21.65
C HIS A 502 42.25 -8.95 -21.51
N ALA A 503 43.33 -9.52 -22.06
CA ALA A 503 43.64 -10.94 -21.87
C ALA A 503 44.09 -11.22 -20.42
N PRO A 504 43.73 -12.38 -19.83
CA PRO A 504 44.25 -12.78 -18.54
C PRO A 504 45.78 -12.88 -18.52
N LYS A 505 46.38 -12.53 -17.37
CA LYS A 505 47.84 -12.63 -17.19
C LYS A 505 48.34 -14.06 -17.09
N SER A 506 47.50 -14.98 -16.61
CA SER A 506 47.82 -16.39 -16.40
C SER A 506 46.54 -17.22 -16.34
N PHE A 507 46.64 -18.50 -16.70
CA PHE A 507 45.59 -19.50 -16.54
C PHE A 507 45.93 -20.48 -15.39
N PRO A 508 44.94 -21.15 -14.78
CA PRO A 508 43.51 -21.08 -15.09
C PRO A 508 42.82 -19.79 -14.58
N VAL A 509 41.70 -19.45 -15.21
CA VAL A 509 40.77 -18.39 -14.79
C VAL A 509 39.39 -18.99 -14.57
N ILE A 510 38.55 -18.31 -13.80
CA ILE A 510 37.14 -18.62 -13.63
C ILE A 510 36.31 -17.57 -14.38
N VAL A 511 35.33 -18.04 -15.15
CA VAL A 511 34.33 -17.21 -15.84
C VAL A 511 33.01 -17.41 -15.13
N LYS A 512 32.33 -16.31 -14.77
CA LYS A 512 31.02 -16.34 -14.12
C LYS A 512 30.16 -15.16 -14.57
N PRO A 513 28.82 -15.25 -14.54
CA PRO A 513 27.97 -14.09 -14.78
C PRO A 513 28.09 -13.08 -13.62
N ALA A 514 28.01 -11.79 -13.93
CA ALA A 514 28.07 -10.71 -12.93
C ALA A 514 26.93 -10.81 -11.90
N THR A 515 25.72 -11.09 -12.37
CA THR A 515 24.54 -11.36 -11.53
C THR A 515 24.14 -12.84 -11.64
N GLY A 516 23.78 -13.49 -10.53
CA GLY A 516 23.33 -14.89 -10.55
C GLY A 516 23.58 -15.64 -9.24
N TYR A 517 23.22 -16.93 -9.20
CA TYR A 517 23.26 -17.75 -7.99
C TYR A 517 23.66 -19.21 -8.30
N GLY A 518 24.03 -19.96 -7.26
CA GLY A 518 24.15 -21.43 -7.31
C GLY A 518 25.14 -21.98 -8.33
N GLY A 519 26.17 -21.21 -8.68
CA GLY A 519 27.21 -21.60 -9.65
C GLY A 519 26.74 -21.79 -11.08
N VAL A 520 25.54 -21.33 -11.43
CA VAL A 520 25.03 -21.38 -12.81
C VAL A 520 25.90 -20.47 -13.70
N GLY A 521 26.39 -21.02 -14.81
CA GLY A 521 27.26 -20.28 -15.74
C GLY A 521 28.70 -20.10 -15.25
N VAL A 522 29.12 -20.79 -14.19
CA VAL A 522 30.50 -20.75 -13.69
C VAL A 522 31.34 -21.82 -14.41
N THR A 523 32.45 -21.42 -15.02
CA THR A 523 33.38 -22.33 -15.73
C THR A 523 34.82 -22.00 -15.38
N ILE A 524 35.62 -23.04 -15.10
CA ILE A 524 37.08 -22.90 -14.95
C ILE A 524 37.70 -23.13 -16.33
N CYS A 525 38.44 -22.15 -16.81
CA CYS A 525 39.09 -22.16 -18.12
C CYS A 525 40.61 -22.23 -17.92
N HIS A 526 41.25 -23.23 -18.51
CA HIS A 526 42.69 -23.45 -18.49
C HIS A 526 43.38 -22.85 -19.72
N THR A 527 42.62 -22.49 -20.76
CA THR A 527 43.15 -21.87 -21.98
C THR A 527 42.30 -20.70 -22.47
N ALA A 528 42.83 -19.93 -23.41
CA ALA A 528 42.12 -18.81 -24.03
C ALA A 528 40.92 -19.27 -24.87
N GLU A 529 41.01 -20.45 -25.48
CA GLU A 529 39.92 -21.07 -26.24
C GLU A 529 38.77 -21.48 -25.32
N GLU A 530 39.08 -22.10 -24.18
CA GLU A 530 38.09 -22.43 -23.14
C GLU A 530 37.42 -21.17 -22.59
N LEU A 531 38.19 -20.09 -22.39
CA LEU A 531 37.67 -18.79 -21.97
C LEU A 531 36.71 -18.20 -23.01
N SER A 532 37.10 -18.17 -24.28
CA SER A 532 36.24 -17.65 -25.36
C SER A 532 34.95 -18.47 -25.48
N ALA A 533 35.03 -19.79 -25.34
CA ALA A 533 33.86 -20.66 -25.37
C ALA A 533 32.93 -20.42 -24.17
N ALA A 534 33.49 -20.27 -22.96
CA ALA A 534 32.72 -19.99 -21.75
C ALA A 534 32.01 -18.63 -21.81
N VAL A 535 32.68 -17.58 -22.30
CA VAL A 535 32.08 -16.25 -22.49
C VAL A 535 30.95 -16.30 -23.52
N ALA A 536 31.14 -17.01 -24.64
CA ALA A 536 30.09 -17.19 -25.63
C ALA A 536 28.88 -17.96 -25.05
N ALA A 537 29.12 -18.97 -24.21
CA ALA A 537 28.07 -19.76 -23.57
C ALA A 537 27.21 -18.97 -22.57
N LEU A 538 27.68 -17.81 -22.08
CA LEU A 538 26.88 -16.91 -21.24
C LEU A 538 25.78 -16.17 -22.00
N GLY A 539 25.74 -16.26 -23.34
CA GLY A 539 24.58 -15.82 -24.14
C GLY A 539 24.33 -14.31 -24.13
N GLY A 540 25.37 -13.48 -23.99
CA GLY A 540 25.25 -12.02 -23.94
C GLY A 540 25.19 -11.42 -22.54
N LYS A 541 25.13 -12.26 -21.49
CA LYS A 541 25.28 -11.81 -20.09
C LYS A 541 26.69 -11.28 -19.84
N GLN A 542 26.81 -10.29 -18.96
CA GLN A 542 28.10 -9.74 -18.55
C GLN A 542 28.96 -10.83 -17.88
N ALA A 543 30.11 -11.12 -18.49
CA ALA A 543 31.06 -12.11 -18.04
C ALA A 543 32.11 -11.48 -17.11
N VAL A 544 32.24 -12.03 -15.91
CA VAL A 544 33.32 -11.73 -14.97
C VAL A 544 34.41 -12.77 -15.17
N VAL A 545 35.62 -12.30 -15.51
CA VAL A 545 36.80 -13.14 -15.67
C VAL A 545 37.74 -12.89 -14.50
N GLN A 546 37.95 -13.90 -13.67
CA GLN A 546 38.65 -13.77 -12.40
C GLN A 546 39.74 -14.84 -12.28
N GLN A 547 40.83 -14.55 -11.57
CA GLN A 547 41.87 -15.51 -11.25
C GLN A 547 41.26 -16.75 -10.57
N PHE A 548 41.63 -17.95 -11.03
CA PHE A 548 41.27 -19.17 -10.32
C PHE A 548 42.13 -19.33 -9.06
N LEU A 549 41.47 -19.62 -7.93
CA LEU A 549 42.14 -19.88 -6.65
C LEU A 549 42.08 -21.39 -6.35
N PRO A 550 43.22 -22.06 -6.12
CA PRO A 550 43.26 -23.52 -6.00
C PRO A 550 42.90 -24.05 -4.61
N GLY A 551 42.73 -23.17 -3.62
CA GLY A 551 42.47 -23.55 -2.24
C GLY A 551 41.02 -23.92 -1.97
N ARG A 552 40.71 -24.17 -0.69
CA ARG A 552 39.38 -24.61 -0.26
C ARG A 552 38.43 -23.42 -0.15
N GLN A 553 37.15 -23.67 -0.42
CA GLN A 553 36.09 -22.70 -0.18
C GLN A 553 35.74 -22.67 1.31
N VAL A 554 35.66 -21.47 1.86
CA VAL A 554 35.19 -21.18 3.21
C VAL A 554 34.17 -20.06 3.11
N ASN A 555 32.95 -20.31 3.56
CA ASN A 555 31.91 -19.29 3.59
C ASN A 555 31.77 -18.75 5.01
N VAL A 556 31.42 -17.47 5.13
CA VAL A 556 31.07 -16.85 6.41
C VAL A 556 29.63 -16.36 6.34
N GLY A 557 28.74 -17.04 7.05
CA GLY A 557 27.31 -16.71 7.13
C GLY A 557 26.98 -16.02 8.44
N GLY A 558 26.14 -14.99 8.41
CA GLY A 558 25.85 -14.18 9.60
C GLY A 558 24.73 -13.15 9.45
N VAL A 559 24.63 -12.30 10.46
CA VAL A 559 23.79 -11.08 10.47
C VAL A 559 24.65 -9.89 10.90
N ALA A 560 24.52 -8.77 10.20
CA ALA A 560 25.19 -7.52 10.54
C ALA A 560 24.19 -6.36 10.69
N HIS A 561 24.60 -5.30 11.38
CA HIS A 561 23.83 -4.07 11.53
C HIS A 561 24.77 -2.87 11.55
N GLY A 562 24.56 -1.93 10.62
CA GLY A 562 25.42 -0.74 10.44
C GLY A 562 26.90 -1.09 10.26
N GLY A 563 27.19 -2.18 9.54
CA GLY A 563 28.56 -2.68 9.32
C GLY A 563 29.19 -3.43 10.50
N ARG A 564 28.50 -3.56 11.63
CA ARG A 564 28.92 -4.43 12.73
C ARG A 564 28.36 -5.83 12.54
N VAL A 565 29.24 -6.83 12.43
CA VAL A 565 28.84 -8.25 12.49
C VAL A 565 28.30 -8.56 13.89
N LEU A 566 27.03 -8.95 13.96
CA LEU A 566 26.34 -9.31 15.20
C LEU A 566 26.54 -10.79 15.55
N LEU A 567 26.34 -11.65 14.55
CA LEU A 567 26.52 -13.10 14.59
C LEU A 567 27.19 -13.54 13.30
N ALA A 568 28.18 -14.42 13.38
CA ALA A 568 28.74 -15.06 12.19
C ALA A 568 29.43 -16.38 12.57
N ALA A 569 29.48 -17.31 11.62
CA ALA A 569 30.30 -18.50 11.73
C ALA A 569 30.91 -18.87 10.36
N PRO A 570 32.20 -19.25 10.32
CA PRO A 570 32.80 -19.81 9.13
C PRO A 570 32.37 -21.27 8.96
N TYR A 571 32.17 -21.69 7.72
CA TYR A 571 31.82 -23.06 7.37
C TYR A 571 32.36 -23.45 6.00
N GLU A 572 32.63 -24.74 5.82
CA GLU A 572 32.88 -25.35 4.52
C GLU A 572 31.53 -25.75 3.91
N PRO A 573 31.15 -25.21 2.74
CA PRO A 573 29.99 -25.71 2.00
C PRO A 573 30.29 -27.10 1.42
N LEU A 574 29.40 -28.07 1.64
CA LEU A 574 29.53 -29.42 1.10
C LEU A 574 28.60 -29.57 -0.12
N PRO A 575 29.15 -29.66 -1.34
CA PRO A 575 28.37 -29.66 -2.57
C PRO A 575 27.67 -30.99 -2.83
N SER A 576 26.66 -30.98 -3.72
CA SER A 576 26.08 -32.23 -4.22
C SER A 576 27.07 -33.00 -5.10
N ARG A 577 27.03 -34.33 -5.03
CA ARG A 577 27.81 -35.22 -5.92
C ARG A 577 27.39 -35.08 -7.38
N SER A 578 26.09 -34.85 -7.62
CA SER A 578 25.53 -34.67 -8.95
C SER A 578 25.77 -33.28 -9.53
N HIS A 579 26.03 -32.28 -8.67
CA HIS A 579 26.18 -30.89 -9.09
C HIS A 579 27.24 -30.18 -8.23
N PRO A 580 28.55 -30.46 -8.43
CA PRO A 580 29.63 -29.98 -7.55
C PRO A 580 29.78 -28.45 -7.47
N THR A 581 29.34 -27.73 -8.51
CA THR A 581 29.31 -26.26 -8.55
C THR A 581 27.98 -25.67 -8.10
N GLY A 582 26.99 -26.52 -7.77
CA GLY A 582 25.65 -26.12 -7.38
C GLY A 582 25.55 -25.66 -5.93
N PRO A 583 24.34 -25.28 -5.46
CA PRO A 583 24.10 -25.01 -4.05
C PRO A 583 24.52 -26.19 -3.16
N PRO A 584 25.10 -25.93 -1.97
CA PRO A 584 25.51 -26.99 -1.07
C PRO A 584 24.31 -27.77 -0.53
N VAL A 585 24.48 -29.08 -0.34
CA VAL A 585 23.49 -29.96 0.29
C VAL A 585 23.72 -30.11 1.79
N ALA A 586 24.93 -29.82 2.25
CA ALA A 586 25.29 -29.78 3.67
C ALA A 586 26.35 -28.69 3.92
N LEU A 587 26.63 -28.44 5.20
CA LEU A 587 27.77 -27.62 5.62
C LEU A 587 28.56 -28.33 6.71
N ARG A 588 29.85 -28.02 6.81
CA ARG A 588 30.71 -28.36 7.96
C ARG A 588 31.18 -27.08 8.62
N THR A 589 30.86 -26.91 9.89
CA THR A 589 31.29 -25.75 10.70
C THR A 589 32.80 -25.73 10.89
N LEU A 590 33.42 -24.55 10.87
CA LEU A 590 34.87 -24.37 11.00
C LEU A 590 35.22 -23.45 12.16
N ASP A 591 36.46 -23.53 12.61
CA ASP A 591 37.12 -22.50 13.41
C ASP A 591 38.14 -21.81 12.50
N HIS A 592 37.83 -20.60 12.04
CA HIS A 592 38.63 -19.89 11.05
C HIS A 592 38.62 -18.37 11.32
N PRO A 593 39.47 -17.88 12.26
CA PRO A 593 39.45 -16.49 12.69
C PRO A 593 39.73 -15.50 11.55
N GLU A 594 40.67 -15.81 10.65
CA GLU A 594 40.96 -14.95 9.48
C GLU A 594 39.73 -14.74 8.59
N ALA A 595 38.88 -15.76 8.43
CA ALA A 595 37.68 -15.65 7.58
C ALA A 595 36.66 -14.69 8.22
N LEU A 596 36.51 -14.76 9.55
CA LEU A 596 35.68 -13.83 10.32
C LEU A 596 36.22 -12.39 10.26
N GLU A 597 37.55 -12.21 10.34
CA GLU A 597 38.19 -10.90 10.24
C GLU A 597 37.95 -10.27 8.85
N VAL A 598 38.16 -11.04 7.78
CA VAL A 598 37.89 -10.60 6.40
C VAL A 598 36.42 -10.23 6.22
N ALA A 599 35.49 -11.06 6.71
CA ALA A 599 34.07 -10.78 6.63
C ALA A 599 33.67 -9.52 7.41
N ALA A 600 34.20 -9.35 8.63
CA ALA A 600 33.96 -8.17 9.44
C ALA A 600 34.52 -6.89 8.80
N ALA A 601 35.67 -6.97 8.12
CA ALA A 601 36.22 -5.84 7.39
C ALA A 601 35.35 -5.45 6.18
N ALA A 602 34.90 -6.42 5.39
CA ALA A 602 34.04 -6.18 4.24
C ALA A 602 32.69 -5.55 4.63
N LEU A 603 32.00 -6.11 5.62
CA LEU A 603 30.69 -5.58 6.04
C LEU A 603 30.79 -4.21 6.71
N ARG A 604 31.88 -3.95 7.44
CA ARG A 604 32.15 -2.62 8.00
C ARG A 604 32.34 -1.59 6.91
N ALA A 605 33.08 -1.93 5.84
CA ALA A 605 33.30 -1.03 4.73
C ALA A 605 32.02 -0.72 3.93
N LEU A 606 31.08 -1.66 3.88
CA LEU A 606 29.75 -1.48 3.26
C LEU A 606 28.73 -0.79 4.16
N GLU A 607 29.01 -0.70 5.47
CA GLU A 607 28.01 -0.34 6.50
C GLU A 607 26.76 -1.24 6.44
N TYR A 608 26.96 -2.52 6.11
CA TYR A 608 25.89 -3.47 5.78
C TYR A 608 24.97 -3.79 6.97
N THR A 609 23.68 -3.88 6.70
CA THR A 609 22.63 -4.33 7.62
C THR A 609 21.80 -5.44 6.99
N GLY A 610 21.65 -6.56 7.70
CA GLY A 610 20.86 -7.70 7.26
C GLY A 610 21.60 -9.04 7.36
N PRO A 611 20.95 -10.14 6.90
CA PRO A 611 21.59 -11.44 6.79
C PRO A 611 22.55 -11.48 5.59
N PHE A 612 23.71 -12.11 5.75
CA PHE A 612 24.72 -12.19 4.69
C PHE A 612 25.39 -13.56 4.63
N CYS A 613 25.94 -13.89 3.45
CA CYS A 613 26.96 -14.91 3.30
C CYS A 613 28.09 -14.40 2.40
N LEU A 614 29.30 -14.37 2.93
CA LEU A 614 30.51 -14.02 2.18
C LEU A 614 31.24 -15.29 1.77
N ASP A 615 31.47 -15.46 0.47
CA ASP A 615 32.16 -16.63 -0.05
C ASP A 615 33.65 -16.32 -0.18
N LEU A 616 34.48 -17.09 0.52
CA LEU A 616 35.92 -16.96 0.51
C LEU A 616 36.55 -18.20 -0.11
N VAL A 617 37.69 -18.01 -0.77
CA VAL A 617 38.53 -19.12 -1.23
C VAL A 617 39.97 -18.83 -0.84
N THR A 618 40.68 -19.85 -0.38
CA THR A 618 42.09 -19.73 -0.03
C THR A 618 42.96 -19.60 -1.30
N ASP A 619 43.86 -18.63 -1.32
CA ASP A 619 44.87 -18.51 -2.39
C ASP A 619 46.02 -19.53 -2.22
N SER A 620 46.94 -19.56 -3.18
CA SER A 620 48.11 -20.47 -3.15
C SER A 620 49.07 -20.21 -1.97
N GLU A 621 48.96 -19.06 -1.32
CA GLU A 621 49.77 -18.67 -0.16
C GLU A 621 49.02 -18.91 1.16
N GLY A 622 47.84 -19.52 1.12
CA GLY A 622 47.07 -19.87 2.31
C GLY A 622 46.18 -18.75 2.84
N ARG A 623 46.02 -17.62 2.12
CA ARG A 623 45.22 -16.47 2.58
C ARG A 623 43.81 -16.47 2.02
N MET A 624 42.86 -15.97 2.80
CA MET A 624 41.46 -15.86 2.37
C MET A 624 41.24 -14.72 1.38
N ARG A 625 40.54 -15.02 0.29
CA ARG A 625 40.13 -14.04 -0.73
C ARG A 625 38.63 -14.02 -0.88
N ILE A 626 38.04 -12.83 -0.90
CA ILE A 626 36.61 -12.59 -1.13
C ILE A 626 36.29 -12.82 -2.59
N VAL A 627 35.35 -13.71 -2.87
CA VAL A 627 34.97 -14.11 -4.23
C VAL A 627 33.55 -13.68 -4.58
N ASP A 628 32.67 -13.61 -3.57
CA ASP A 628 31.26 -13.26 -3.71
C ASP A 628 30.65 -12.76 -2.38
N LEU A 629 29.61 -11.94 -2.47
CA LEU A 629 28.76 -11.53 -1.35
C LEU A 629 27.30 -11.82 -1.70
N ASN A 630 26.67 -12.68 -0.90
CA ASN A 630 25.23 -12.86 -0.89
C ASN A 630 24.64 -11.91 0.18
N ALA A 631 24.20 -10.73 -0.24
CA ALA A 631 23.62 -9.70 0.63
C ALA A 631 22.13 -9.98 0.97
N ARG A 632 21.84 -11.21 1.41
CA ARG A 632 20.49 -11.74 1.66
C ARG A 632 20.56 -13.04 2.46
N VAL A 633 19.40 -13.60 2.80
CA VAL A 633 19.31 -14.99 3.30
C VAL A 633 19.96 -16.00 2.34
N PHE A 634 20.67 -17.01 2.86
CA PHE A 634 21.56 -17.88 2.09
C PHE A 634 21.33 -19.37 2.38
N GLY A 635 21.62 -20.26 1.42
CA GLY A 635 21.20 -21.68 1.48
C GLY A 635 21.62 -22.48 2.71
N SER A 636 22.75 -22.11 3.33
CA SER A 636 23.31 -22.82 4.49
C SER A 636 22.80 -22.31 5.85
N TRP A 637 21.91 -21.30 5.88
CA TRP A 637 21.49 -20.64 7.12
C TRP A 637 20.87 -21.61 8.14
N THR A 638 20.08 -22.60 7.69
CA THR A 638 19.42 -23.58 8.56
C THR A 638 20.41 -24.52 9.27
N GLY A 639 21.55 -24.80 8.64
CA GLY A 639 22.62 -25.57 9.27
C GLY A 639 23.30 -24.77 10.38
N LEU A 640 23.57 -23.48 10.15
CA LEU A 640 24.15 -22.60 11.18
C LEU A 640 23.19 -22.36 12.36
N GLN A 641 21.88 -22.19 12.08
CA GLN A 641 20.85 -22.10 13.12
C GLN A 641 20.85 -23.36 14.01
N ARG A 642 20.90 -24.55 13.42
CA ARG A 642 21.00 -25.82 14.17
C ARG A 642 22.34 -26.02 14.87
N ALA A 643 23.40 -25.38 14.38
CA ALA A 643 24.70 -25.35 15.03
C ALA A 643 24.74 -24.40 16.25
N GLY A 644 23.66 -23.67 16.51
CA GLY A 644 23.49 -22.79 17.66
C GLY A 644 23.75 -21.31 17.38
N LEU A 645 23.98 -20.92 16.12
CA LEU A 645 24.07 -19.52 15.71
C LEU A 645 22.65 -19.00 15.43
N ASP A 646 22.07 -18.25 16.38
CA ASP A 646 20.69 -17.77 16.28
C ASP A 646 20.50 -16.64 15.25
N LEU A 647 20.61 -16.97 13.96
CA LEU A 647 20.49 -16.06 12.84
C LEU A 647 19.10 -15.41 12.77
N VAL A 648 18.03 -16.17 13.03
CA VAL A 648 16.67 -15.62 13.04
C VAL A 648 16.53 -14.59 14.15
N GLY A 649 16.96 -14.90 15.38
CA GLY A 649 16.97 -13.94 16.49
C GLY A 649 17.83 -12.70 16.20
N GLY A 650 19.01 -12.89 15.62
CA GLY A 650 19.90 -11.80 15.21
C GLY A 650 19.27 -10.88 14.16
N TYR A 651 18.60 -11.45 13.16
CA TYR A 651 17.86 -10.69 12.15
C TYR A 651 16.65 -9.96 12.73
N LEU A 652 15.87 -10.60 13.60
CA LEU A 652 14.76 -9.93 14.28
C LEU A 652 15.23 -8.79 15.18
N HIS A 653 16.46 -8.87 15.69
CA HIS A 653 17.09 -7.77 16.40
C HIS A 653 17.41 -6.58 15.48
N THR A 654 17.86 -6.80 14.25
CA THR A 654 18.10 -5.69 13.29
C THR A 654 16.82 -4.98 12.86
N LEU A 655 15.66 -5.60 13.07
CA LEU A 655 14.34 -5.02 12.78
C LEU A 655 13.66 -4.43 14.04
N ASP A 656 14.38 -4.33 15.16
CA ASP A 656 13.85 -3.88 16.46
C ASP A 656 12.67 -4.72 16.99
N LEU A 657 12.57 -5.98 16.59
CA LEU A 657 11.49 -6.88 16.99
C LEU A 657 11.86 -7.72 18.22
N ARG A 658 13.17 -7.90 18.48
CA ARG A 658 13.69 -8.66 19.61
C ARG A 658 15.01 -8.09 20.15
N PRO A 659 15.33 -8.36 21.43
CA PRO A 659 16.68 -8.16 21.94
C PRO A 659 17.70 -9.03 21.19
N MET A 660 18.95 -8.57 21.15
CA MET A 660 20.07 -9.35 20.62
C MET A 660 20.16 -10.72 21.33
N PRO A 661 20.20 -11.85 20.59
CA PRO A 661 20.37 -13.16 21.20
C PRO A 661 21.73 -13.31 21.86
N THR A 662 21.83 -14.26 22.79
CA THR A 662 23.12 -14.59 23.41
C THR A 662 24.08 -15.14 22.36
N VAL A 663 25.22 -14.46 22.16
CA VAL A 663 26.26 -14.91 21.24
C VAL A 663 26.89 -16.21 21.78
N ARG A 664 26.80 -17.28 21.00
CA ARG A 664 27.41 -18.58 21.30
C ARG A 664 28.39 -18.94 20.19
N ALA A 665 29.57 -19.44 20.57
CA ALA A 665 30.51 -19.98 19.61
C ALA A 665 29.94 -21.26 18.99
N VAL A 666 29.99 -21.36 17.67
CA VAL A 666 29.64 -22.58 16.95
C VAL A 666 30.79 -23.58 17.08
N LYS A 667 30.48 -24.80 17.48
CA LYS A 667 31.51 -25.85 17.60
C LYS A 667 31.94 -26.31 16.21
N ALA A 668 33.23 -26.18 15.89
CA ALA A 668 33.81 -26.64 14.65
C ALA A 668 33.74 -28.17 14.46
N GLY A 669 33.70 -28.60 13.20
CA GLY A 669 33.73 -30.00 12.77
C GLY A 669 32.36 -30.69 12.70
N ALA A 670 31.29 -30.04 13.13
CA ALA A 670 29.94 -30.58 13.02
C ALA A 670 29.36 -30.35 11.61
N GLU A 671 28.68 -31.38 11.09
CA GLU A 671 28.02 -31.36 9.78
C GLU A 671 26.51 -31.28 9.89
N TYR A 672 25.88 -30.52 9.00
CA TYR A 672 24.44 -30.29 8.98
C TYR A 672 23.89 -30.34 7.55
N ASP A 673 22.95 -31.25 7.29
CA ASP A 673 22.27 -31.38 5.99
C ASP A 673 21.26 -30.25 5.79
N VAL A 674 21.42 -29.41 4.75
CA VAL A 674 20.55 -28.25 4.47
C VAL A 674 19.61 -28.47 3.29
N ASP A 675 19.93 -29.40 2.39
CA ASP A 675 19.09 -29.88 1.29
C ASP A 675 19.37 -31.38 1.01
N ALA A 676 18.58 -32.01 0.16
CA ALA A 676 18.79 -33.40 -0.25
C ALA A 676 19.70 -33.48 -1.49
N ASP A 677 20.68 -34.39 -1.44
CA ASP A 677 21.37 -34.88 -2.63
C ASP A 677 20.46 -35.88 -3.36
N PRO A 678 20.16 -35.69 -4.66
CA PRO A 678 19.34 -36.62 -5.44
C PRO A 678 19.87 -38.07 -5.45
N GLN A 679 21.16 -38.28 -5.23
CA GLN A 679 21.78 -39.60 -5.22
C GLN A 679 21.57 -40.37 -3.91
N ASP A 680 21.18 -39.71 -2.82
CA ASP A 680 20.94 -40.36 -1.53
C ASP A 680 19.51 -40.91 -1.45
N PRO A 681 19.28 -42.13 -0.92
CA PRO A 681 17.93 -42.64 -0.73
C PRO A 681 17.09 -41.72 0.18
N LEU A 682 15.92 -41.27 -0.29
CA LEU A 682 15.00 -40.40 0.47
C LEU A 682 14.69 -40.93 1.87
N THR A 683 14.56 -42.25 2.02
CA THR A 683 14.27 -42.91 3.30
C THR A 683 15.38 -42.71 4.34
N GLN A 684 16.60 -42.37 3.92
CA GLN A 684 17.76 -42.13 4.77
C GLN A 684 18.09 -40.64 4.91
N SER A 685 17.97 -39.85 3.83
CA SER A 685 18.29 -38.42 3.85
C SER A 685 17.21 -37.57 4.51
N LEU A 686 15.93 -37.87 4.27
CA LEU A 686 14.81 -37.05 4.76
C LEU A 686 14.74 -36.99 6.30
N PRO A 687 14.88 -38.09 7.07
CA PRO A 687 14.88 -38.01 8.53
C PRO A 687 16.05 -37.19 9.08
N ARG A 688 17.23 -37.27 8.46
CA ARG A 688 18.41 -36.48 8.86
C ARG A 688 18.19 -34.99 8.64
N ILE A 689 17.70 -34.62 7.46
CA ILE A 689 17.41 -33.22 7.10
C ILE A 689 16.33 -32.64 8.01
N MET A 690 15.26 -33.38 8.27
CA MET A 690 14.10 -32.89 9.03
C MET A 690 14.30 -32.89 10.55
N SER A 691 15.32 -33.59 11.06
CA SER A 691 15.64 -33.62 12.48
C SER A 691 15.90 -32.20 13.00
N GLY A 692 15.12 -31.79 14.02
CA GLY A 692 15.20 -30.45 14.63
C GLY A 692 14.68 -29.30 13.77
N MET A 693 14.22 -29.54 12.54
CA MET A 693 13.78 -28.45 11.65
C MET A 693 12.45 -27.81 12.06
N VAL A 694 11.63 -28.49 12.87
CA VAL A 694 10.40 -27.89 13.41
C VAL A 694 10.73 -26.65 14.25
N ASP A 695 11.81 -26.68 15.02
CA ASP A 695 12.24 -25.56 15.87
C ASP A 695 12.92 -24.44 15.04
N VAL A 696 13.32 -24.73 13.80
CA VAL A 696 14.03 -23.80 12.90
C VAL A 696 13.05 -23.07 11.97
N VAL A 697 12.19 -23.83 11.27
CA VAL A 697 11.29 -23.30 10.22
C VAL A 697 9.81 -23.49 10.53
N GLY A 698 9.48 -24.03 11.70
CA GLY A 698 8.11 -24.36 12.09
C GLY A 698 7.53 -25.54 11.31
N VAL A 699 6.37 -26.02 11.77
CA VAL A 699 5.63 -27.14 11.14
C VAL A 699 5.32 -26.87 9.67
N ARG A 700 4.93 -25.64 9.33
CA ARG A 700 4.60 -25.26 7.94
C ARG A 700 5.84 -25.29 7.04
N GLY A 701 6.97 -24.78 7.52
CA GLY A 701 8.24 -24.83 6.79
C GLY A 701 8.70 -26.27 6.54
N VAL A 702 8.60 -27.14 7.55
CA VAL A 702 8.93 -28.57 7.42
C VAL A 702 8.07 -29.28 6.37
N VAL A 703 6.76 -29.04 6.37
CA VAL A 703 5.85 -29.62 5.36
C VAL A 703 6.23 -29.16 3.95
N CYS A 704 6.48 -27.85 3.77
CA CYS A 704 6.87 -27.30 2.48
C CYS A 704 8.22 -27.86 2.01
N GLN A 705 9.23 -27.90 2.88
CA GLN A 705 10.55 -28.42 2.55
C GLN A 705 10.51 -29.92 2.20
N THR A 706 9.72 -30.71 2.93
CA THR A 706 9.52 -32.14 2.63
C THR A 706 8.94 -32.32 1.23
N ALA A 707 7.91 -31.56 0.86
CA ALA A 707 7.31 -31.63 -0.46
C ALA A 707 8.30 -31.27 -1.58
N GLN A 708 9.16 -30.27 -1.35
CA GLN A 708 10.19 -29.86 -2.31
C GLN A 708 11.26 -30.93 -2.51
N ILE A 709 11.77 -31.51 -1.42
CA ILE A 709 12.77 -32.59 -1.47
C ILE A 709 12.20 -33.82 -2.21
N VAL A 710 10.97 -34.24 -1.88
CA VAL A 710 10.31 -35.35 -2.58
C VAL A 710 10.13 -35.06 -4.07
N ALA A 711 9.72 -33.83 -4.41
CA ALA A 711 9.54 -33.41 -5.80
C ALA A 711 10.86 -33.32 -6.57
N LYS A 712 11.98 -32.98 -5.92
CA LYS A 712 13.33 -32.96 -6.50
C LYS A 712 13.79 -34.40 -6.81
N HIS A 713 13.60 -35.32 -5.86
CA HIS A 713 13.92 -36.74 -6.02
C HIS A 713 13.07 -37.46 -7.07
N ALA A 714 11.81 -37.07 -7.27
CA ALA A 714 10.96 -37.69 -8.30
C ALA A 714 11.35 -37.28 -9.75
N ARG A 715 12.26 -36.32 -9.91
CA ARG A 715 12.74 -35.83 -11.23
C ARG A 715 14.15 -36.28 -11.59
N GLY A 716 14.92 -36.75 -10.61
CA GLY A 716 16.21 -37.43 -10.81
C GLY A 716 16.00 -38.92 -10.91
#